data_AF-A0A2K6D8I7-F1
#
_entry.id   AF-A0A2K6D8I7-F1
#
_cell.length_a   1.000
_cell.length_b   1.000
_cell.length_c   1.000
_cell.angle_alpha   90.00
_cell.angle_beta   90.00
_cell.angle_gamma   90.00
#
_symmetry.space_group_name_H-M   'P 1'
#
loop_
_entity.id
_entity.type
_entity.pdbx_description
1 polymer ?
#
loop_
_entity_poly.entity_id
_entity_poly.type
_entity_poly.pdbx_seq_one_letter_code
_entity_poly.pdbx_strand_id
1 'polypeptide(L)'
;MLGKSHGRATHCPLPWADLGHPPSLLNYPEPYRSQILDYLFKPNFGASLHILKVEIGGDGQTTDGTEPSHMHYALDENYFRGYEWWLMKEAKKRNPNITLIGLPWSFPGWLGKGFDWPYVNLQLTAYYVVTWIVGAKRYHDLDIDYIGIWNERSYNANYIKILRKMLNSQGLQRVKIIASDNLWESISAAMLLDAELFKVVDVIGAHYPGTHSVKDARLTGKKLWSSEDFSTLNSDTGAGCWGRILNQNYVNGYMTSTIAWNLVASYYEQLPYGRCGLMTAQEPWSGHYVVESPVWVSAHTTQFTQPGWYYLKTVGHLEKGGSYVALTDGLGNLTIIIETMSHKHSKCIRPFLPYFNVSQQFATFVLKGSFSEIPELQVWYTKLGKTSERFLFKQLDSLWLLDSNGSFTLKLQEDELFTLTTLTTGRKGSYLPPPKSQRFPSTYKDDFNVDYPFFSEAPNFADQTGVFEYFTNMEDPGEHHFTLRQVLNQRPITWAADASNTISIIGDYNWTNLTIKCDVYIETPDTGGVFIAGRVNKGGILIRSARGIFFWIFANGSYRVTGDLAGWIIYALGHVEVTAKTWYTLTLTIKGRFASGMLNDKSLWTDIPVNFPKNGWAAIGTHSFEFAQFDNFHVEATR
;
A
#
# COMPACT_ATOMS: atom_id res chain seq x y z
N MET A 1 29.59 -36.47 -14.52
CA MET A 1 28.75 -35.65 -13.62
C MET A 1 28.23 -34.47 -14.44
N LEU A 2 26.95 -34.53 -14.85
CA LEU A 2 26.31 -33.53 -15.70
C LEU A 2 26.24 -32.17 -14.99
N GLY A 3 26.98 -31.18 -15.51
CA GLY A 3 26.97 -29.81 -15.02
C GLY A 3 25.63 -29.13 -15.33
N LYS A 4 24.89 -28.74 -14.29
CA LYS A 4 23.61 -28.04 -14.42
C LYS A 4 23.80 -26.67 -15.09
N SER A 5 23.13 -26.44 -16.21
CA SER A 5 23.16 -25.24 -17.06
C SER A 5 22.34 -24.03 -16.54
N HIS A 6 21.94 -24.02 -15.27
CA HIS A 6 20.89 -23.10 -14.78
C HIS A 6 21.47 -21.83 -14.14
N GLY A 7 20.78 -20.69 -14.28
CA GLY A 7 21.02 -19.45 -13.53
C GLY A 7 20.43 -19.50 -12.12
N ARG A 8 20.21 -18.34 -11.48
CA ARG A 8 19.57 -18.31 -10.14
C ARG A 8 18.10 -18.72 -10.25
N ALA A 9 17.64 -19.57 -9.33
CA ALA A 9 16.23 -19.90 -9.17
C ALA A 9 15.44 -18.62 -8.86
N THR A 10 14.41 -18.36 -9.65
CA THR A 10 13.39 -17.38 -9.30
C THR A 10 12.60 -17.94 -8.15
N HIS A 11 12.42 -17.15 -7.09
CA HIS A 11 11.38 -17.46 -6.12
C HIS A 11 10.07 -16.79 -6.51
N CYS A 12 10.12 -15.74 -7.35
CA CYS A 12 8.98 -14.95 -7.77
C CYS A 12 9.44 -13.90 -8.80
N PRO A 13 9.34 -14.14 -10.11
CA PRO A 13 9.85 -13.20 -11.09
C PRO A 13 8.79 -12.13 -11.40
N LEU A 14 8.60 -11.08 -10.59
CA LEU A 14 7.84 -9.86 -10.95
C LEU A 14 6.29 -9.95 -10.84
N PRO A 15 5.57 -8.83 -11.02
CA PRO A 15 5.10 -7.78 -10.10
C PRO A 15 4.50 -8.24 -8.79
N TRP A 16 4.80 -7.52 -7.72
CA TRP A 16 4.11 -7.64 -6.43
C TRP A 16 3.57 -6.30 -6.01
N ALA A 17 2.78 -6.31 -4.97
CA ALA A 17 2.36 -5.09 -4.37
C ALA A 17 2.55 -5.10 -2.86
N ASP A 18 3.14 -4.02 -2.39
CA ASP A 18 3.05 -3.56 -1.01
C ASP A 18 1.83 -2.63 -0.90
N LEU A 19 1.25 -2.50 0.28
CA LEU A 19 0.05 -1.69 0.44
C LEU A 19 0.41 -0.27 0.86
N GLY A 20 -0.15 0.68 0.11
CA GLY A 20 -0.55 1.96 0.67
C GLY A 20 -2.00 1.77 1.11
N HIS A 21 -2.33 2.34 2.26
CA HIS A 21 -3.64 2.22 2.91
C HIS A 21 -4.80 2.31 1.88
N PRO A 22 -5.61 1.25 1.64
CA PRO A 22 -6.73 1.26 0.71
C PRO A 22 -8.08 1.25 1.44
N PRO A 23 -8.40 2.24 2.32
CA PRO A 23 -9.63 2.22 3.10
C PRO A 23 -10.87 2.22 2.19
N SER A 24 -10.74 2.77 0.98
CA SER A 24 -11.83 2.89 0.02
C SER A 24 -12.16 1.58 -0.72
N LEU A 25 -11.24 0.61 -0.84
CA LEU A 25 -11.51 -0.63 -1.61
C LEU A 25 -12.61 -1.49 -0.97
N LEU A 26 -12.66 -1.46 0.36
CA LEU A 26 -13.52 -2.31 1.19
C LEU A 26 -15.00 -2.07 0.90
N ASN A 27 -15.34 -0.81 0.63
CA ASN A 27 -16.70 -0.31 0.51
C ASN A 27 -17.18 -0.24 -0.94
N TYR A 28 -16.38 -0.75 -1.90
CA TYR A 28 -16.86 -0.89 -3.27
C TYR A 28 -18.06 -1.84 -3.31
N PRO A 29 -19.14 -1.46 -4.02
CA PRO A 29 -20.26 -2.36 -4.22
C PRO A 29 -19.84 -3.53 -5.11
N GLU A 30 -20.44 -4.70 -4.85
CA GLU A 30 -20.35 -5.81 -5.79
C GLU A 30 -21.14 -5.47 -7.08
N PRO A 31 -20.70 -5.93 -8.26
CA PRO A 31 -19.59 -6.88 -8.48
C PRO A 31 -18.20 -6.23 -8.59
N TYR A 32 -18.09 -4.90 -8.50
CA TYR A 32 -16.87 -4.18 -8.86
C TYR A 32 -15.70 -4.48 -7.93
N ARG A 33 -15.97 -4.62 -6.62
CA ARG A 33 -14.95 -5.02 -5.64
C ARG A 33 -14.33 -6.38 -6.01
N SER A 34 -15.15 -7.39 -6.30
CA SER A 34 -14.65 -8.69 -6.75
C SER A 34 -13.93 -8.61 -8.11
N GLN A 35 -14.35 -7.74 -9.02
CA GLN A 35 -13.70 -7.54 -10.32
C GLN A 35 -12.29 -6.93 -10.17
N ILE A 36 -12.13 -5.94 -9.30
CA ILE A 36 -10.83 -5.35 -8.97
C ILE A 36 -9.88 -6.44 -8.43
N LEU A 37 -10.35 -7.24 -7.47
CA LEU A 37 -9.57 -8.35 -6.91
C LEU A 37 -9.23 -9.42 -7.96
N ASP A 38 -10.10 -9.66 -8.94
CA ASP A 38 -9.82 -10.55 -10.07
C ASP A 38 -8.70 -9.98 -10.97
N TYR A 39 -8.71 -8.68 -11.26
CA TYR A 39 -7.62 -8.05 -12.02
C TYR A 39 -6.27 -8.12 -11.30
N LEU A 40 -6.25 -8.11 -9.97
CA LEU A 40 -5.02 -8.19 -9.18
C LEU A 40 -4.54 -9.64 -9.02
N PHE A 41 -5.40 -10.55 -8.52
CA PHE A 41 -4.93 -11.84 -8.00
C PHE A 41 -5.35 -13.06 -8.83
N LYS A 42 -6.37 -12.96 -9.70
CA LYS A 42 -6.84 -14.13 -10.44
C LYS A 42 -5.78 -14.58 -11.45
N PRO A 43 -5.32 -15.84 -11.38
CA PRO A 43 -4.35 -16.37 -12.34
C PRO A 43 -4.86 -16.28 -13.77
N ASN A 44 -3.96 -16.01 -14.72
CA ASN A 44 -4.27 -15.92 -16.16
C ASN A 44 -5.44 -14.96 -16.45
N PHE A 45 -5.44 -13.78 -15.82
CA PHE A 45 -6.50 -12.79 -16.01
C PHE A 45 -5.95 -11.37 -16.14
N GLY A 46 -5.48 -10.77 -15.06
CA GLY A 46 -4.88 -9.44 -15.04
C GLY A 46 -3.43 -9.51 -14.62
N ALA A 47 -3.06 -8.73 -13.61
CA ALA A 47 -1.75 -8.69 -13.00
C ALA A 47 -1.32 -10.05 -12.42
N SER A 48 -2.27 -10.92 -12.04
CA SER A 48 -2.02 -12.32 -11.66
C SER A 48 -0.89 -12.49 -10.63
N LEU A 49 -0.89 -11.65 -9.59
CA LEU A 49 0.22 -11.54 -8.64
C LEU A 49 0.47 -12.87 -7.88
N HIS A 50 1.75 -13.23 -7.73
CA HIS A 50 2.32 -14.35 -6.97
C HIS A 50 2.78 -13.98 -5.54
N ILE A 51 2.90 -12.71 -5.16
CA ILE A 51 3.20 -12.21 -3.79
C ILE A 51 2.23 -11.08 -3.46
N LEU A 52 1.72 -11.11 -2.24
CA LEU A 52 1.10 -9.99 -1.55
C LEU A 52 1.92 -9.68 -0.29
N LYS A 53 2.43 -8.44 -0.19
CA LYS A 53 3.08 -7.92 1.01
C LYS A 53 2.09 -6.95 1.66
N VAL A 54 1.88 -7.09 2.97
CA VAL A 54 0.94 -6.28 3.75
C VAL A 54 1.66 -5.63 4.93
N GLU A 55 1.18 -4.46 5.34
CA GLU A 55 1.59 -3.85 6.58
C GLU A 55 1.09 -4.68 7.78
N ILE A 56 1.94 -4.81 8.80
CA ILE A 56 1.52 -5.18 10.14
C ILE A 56 1.20 -3.87 10.85
N GLY A 57 -0.10 -3.50 10.86
CA GLY A 57 -0.58 -2.23 11.40
C GLY A 57 -0.03 -1.97 12.81
N GLY A 58 0.38 -0.73 13.04
CA GLY A 58 1.06 -0.31 14.26
C GLY A 58 0.49 0.95 14.90
N ASP A 59 -0.72 1.34 14.51
CA ASP A 59 -1.47 2.52 14.98
C ASP A 59 -0.88 3.89 14.59
N GLY A 60 0.26 3.91 13.91
CA GLY A 60 0.94 5.12 13.45
C GLY A 60 0.69 5.43 11.97
N GLN A 61 0.95 6.67 11.58
CA GLN A 61 0.87 7.12 10.19
C GLN A 61 2.02 6.52 9.36
N THR A 62 1.68 5.88 8.24
CA THR A 62 2.64 5.09 7.44
C THR A 62 2.69 5.39 5.95
N THR A 63 1.90 6.35 5.45
CA THR A 63 2.20 7.28 4.33
C THR A 63 0.97 8.08 3.94
N ASP A 64 -0.17 7.39 3.84
CA ASP A 64 -1.47 7.91 3.39
C ASP A 64 -2.58 7.78 4.48
N GLY A 65 -2.22 7.27 5.65
CA GLY A 65 -3.10 7.08 6.79
C GLY A 65 -2.45 6.19 7.86
N THR A 66 -3.22 5.80 8.86
CA THR A 66 -2.83 4.90 9.95
C THR A 66 -3.48 3.54 9.79
N GLU A 67 -2.76 2.44 10.02
CA GLU A 67 -3.35 1.11 10.03
C GLU A 67 -3.47 0.53 11.45
N PRO A 68 -4.63 -0.05 11.81
CA PRO A 68 -4.90 -0.51 13.18
C PRO A 68 -4.08 -1.75 13.54
N SER A 69 -3.48 -1.72 14.71
CA SER A 69 -2.73 -2.82 15.28
C SER A 69 -3.63 -3.92 15.83
N HIS A 70 -3.15 -5.17 15.77
CA HIS A 70 -3.77 -6.27 16.50
C HIS A 70 -3.63 -6.15 18.03
N MET A 71 -2.81 -5.23 18.54
CA MET A 71 -2.61 -4.98 19.98
C MET A 71 -2.46 -3.48 20.30
N HIS A 72 -3.56 -2.72 20.37
CA HIS A 72 -3.52 -1.29 20.73
C HIS A 72 -2.90 -1.06 22.12
N TYR A 73 -3.11 -2.00 23.04
CA TYR A 73 -2.57 -1.97 24.40
C TYR A 73 -1.92 -3.30 24.78
N ALA A 74 -1.18 -3.31 25.90
CA ALA A 74 -0.38 -4.46 26.31
C ALA A 74 -1.14 -5.78 26.56
N LEU A 75 -2.44 -5.70 26.85
CA LEU A 75 -3.31 -6.86 27.13
C LEU A 75 -4.45 -6.99 26.10
N ASP A 76 -4.39 -6.21 25.02
CA ASP A 76 -5.37 -6.25 23.93
C ASP A 76 -4.86 -7.16 22.81
N GLU A 77 -5.73 -8.03 22.31
CA GLU A 77 -5.48 -8.84 21.11
C GLU A 77 -6.76 -8.92 20.27
N ASN A 78 -6.73 -8.34 19.07
CA ASN A 78 -7.82 -8.44 18.10
C ASN A 78 -7.27 -8.65 16.70
N TYR A 79 -7.55 -9.82 16.13
CA TYR A 79 -7.06 -10.22 14.81
C TYR A 79 -8.10 -9.95 13.70
N PHE A 80 -9.08 -9.09 13.95
CA PHE A 80 -10.15 -8.76 13.00
C PHE A 80 -10.21 -7.26 12.64
N ARG A 81 -9.24 -6.47 13.13
CA ARG A 81 -9.09 -5.05 12.77
C ARG A 81 -8.48 -4.86 11.40
N GLY A 82 -8.81 -3.71 10.80
CA GLY A 82 -8.32 -3.31 9.50
C GLY A 82 -8.78 -4.25 8.39
N TYR A 83 -8.06 -4.24 7.28
CA TYR A 83 -8.48 -4.93 6.06
C TYR A 83 -7.51 -6.00 5.57
N GLU A 84 -6.30 -6.05 6.13
CA GLU A 84 -5.26 -6.92 5.58
C GLU A 84 -5.57 -8.40 5.70
N TRP A 85 -6.25 -8.78 6.78
CA TRP A 85 -6.79 -10.13 6.93
C TRP A 85 -7.76 -10.50 5.81
N TRP A 86 -8.68 -9.59 5.47
CA TRP A 86 -9.65 -9.79 4.40
C TRP A 86 -8.95 -9.86 3.04
N LEU A 87 -8.02 -8.94 2.77
CA LEU A 87 -7.32 -8.88 1.48
C LEU A 87 -6.47 -10.13 1.24
N MET A 88 -5.73 -10.59 2.25
CA MET A 88 -4.97 -11.84 2.17
C MET A 88 -5.88 -13.05 1.90
N LYS A 89 -7.06 -13.12 2.54
CA LYS A 89 -8.06 -14.17 2.27
C LYS A 89 -8.60 -14.10 0.83
N GLU A 90 -8.95 -12.91 0.35
CA GLU A 90 -9.45 -12.72 -1.02
C GLU A 90 -8.39 -13.04 -2.09
N ALA A 91 -7.12 -12.75 -1.80
CA ALA A 91 -5.99 -13.12 -2.64
C ALA A 91 -5.78 -14.64 -2.65
N LYS A 92 -5.73 -15.30 -1.48
CA LYS A 92 -5.60 -16.76 -1.36
C LYS A 92 -6.76 -17.52 -2.00
N LYS A 93 -7.98 -16.98 -1.92
CA LYS A 93 -9.17 -17.55 -2.57
C LYS A 93 -9.02 -17.63 -4.09
N ARG A 94 -8.34 -16.65 -4.70
CA ARG A 94 -8.10 -16.59 -6.15
C ARG A 94 -6.83 -17.33 -6.57
N ASN A 95 -5.78 -17.20 -5.77
CA ASN A 95 -4.49 -17.83 -5.96
C ASN A 95 -4.01 -18.47 -4.64
N PRO A 96 -4.32 -19.75 -4.39
CA PRO A 96 -3.90 -20.45 -3.17
C PRO A 96 -2.37 -20.49 -2.98
N ASN A 97 -1.61 -20.37 -4.07
CA ASN A 97 -0.15 -20.39 -4.08
C ASN A 97 0.48 -19.00 -3.91
N ILE A 98 -0.30 -17.94 -3.73
CA ILE A 98 0.25 -16.59 -3.49
C ILE A 98 1.11 -16.60 -2.22
N THR A 99 2.29 -16.02 -2.30
CA THR A 99 3.19 -15.84 -1.14
C THR A 99 2.71 -14.66 -0.31
N LEU A 100 2.65 -14.82 1.01
CA LEU A 100 2.25 -13.76 1.94
C LEU A 100 3.45 -13.24 2.74
N ILE A 101 3.60 -11.91 2.82
CA ILE A 101 4.67 -11.23 3.55
C ILE A 101 4.06 -10.21 4.50
N GLY A 102 4.49 -10.20 5.76
CA GLY A 102 4.17 -9.14 6.72
C GLY A 102 5.41 -8.31 7.06
N LEU A 103 5.26 -6.99 7.18
CA LEU A 103 6.31 -6.06 7.61
C LEU A 103 5.69 -4.96 8.49
N PRO A 104 6.24 -4.63 9.66
CA PRO A 104 5.78 -3.46 10.43
C PRO A 104 6.43 -2.16 9.94
N TRP A 105 5.64 -1.09 9.84
CA TRP A 105 6.12 0.28 9.62
C TRP A 105 6.15 1.04 10.93
N SER A 106 5.07 1.00 11.71
CA SER A 106 4.96 1.58 13.04
C SER A 106 4.74 0.47 14.10
N PHE A 107 4.73 0.83 15.38
CA PHE A 107 4.40 -0.10 16.47
C PHE A 107 3.58 0.62 17.54
N PRO A 108 2.67 -0.07 18.27
CA PRO A 108 1.97 0.52 19.40
C PRO A 108 2.93 1.06 20.48
N GLY A 109 2.60 2.21 21.07
CA GLY A 109 3.49 2.95 21.98
C GLY A 109 3.92 2.17 23.23
N TRP A 110 3.08 1.25 23.71
CA TRP A 110 3.32 0.48 24.93
C TRP A 110 4.53 -0.47 24.80
N LEU A 111 4.89 -0.87 23.57
CA LEU A 111 6.05 -1.71 23.28
C LEU A 111 7.36 -0.98 23.59
N GLY A 112 7.37 0.35 23.46
CA GLY A 112 8.55 1.19 23.64
C GLY A 112 8.90 1.45 25.11
N LYS A 113 8.04 1.06 26.06
CA LYS A 113 8.25 1.22 27.52
C LYS A 113 8.69 2.65 27.91
N GLY A 114 8.05 3.65 27.30
CA GLY A 114 8.34 5.08 27.53
C GLY A 114 9.30 5.72 26.53
N PHE A 115 9.83 4.97 25.56
CA PHE A 115 10.67 5.47 24.48
C PHE A 115 10.01 5.24 23.11
N ASP A 116 10.29 6.12 22.15
CA ASP A 116 9.91 5.96 20.74
C ASP A 116 10.90 5.02 20.02
N TRP A 117 11.04 3.78 20.52
CA TRP A 117 12.01 2.82 20.00
C TRP A 117 11.57 1.36 20.22
N PRO A 118 11.45 0.52 19.17
CA PRO A 118 10.90 -0.82 19.29
C PRO A 118 11.90 -1.84 19.84
N TYR A 119 13.19 -1.49 19.93
CA TYR A 119 14.22 -2.42 20.41
C TYR A 119 14.58 -2.23 21.89
N VAL A 120 13.76 -1.53 22.67
CA VAL A 120 13.94 -1.40 24.13
C VAL A 120 13.81 -2.78 24.80
N ASN A 121 12.81 -3.57 24.39
CA ASN A 121 12.67 -4.96 24.79
C ASN A 121 12.49 -5.86 23.56
N LEU A 122 13.60 -6.44 23.11
CA LEU A 122 13.66 -7.26 21.89
C LEU A 122 12.69 -8.44 21.93
N GLN A 123 12.51 -9.06 23.09
CA GLN A 123 11.66 -10.23 23.26
C GLN A 123 10.18 -9.86 23.22
N LEU A 124 9.82 -8.70 23.78
CA LEU A 124 8.46 -8.17 23.73
C LEU A 124 8.05 -7.80 22.30
N THR A 125 8.92 -7.12 21.56
CA THR A 125 8.66 -6.75 20.16
C THR A 125 8.60 -7.99 19.27
N ALA A 126 9.47 -8.98 19.49
CA ALA A 126 9.40 -10.25 18.77
C ALA A 126 8.12 -11.02 19.11
N TYR A 127 7.66 -10.98 20.37
CA TYR A 127 6.38 -11.55 20.76
C TYR A 127 5.23 -10.89 19.99
N TYR A 128 5.14 -9.56 19.98
CA TYR A 128 4.13 -8.80 19.22
C TYR A 128 4.07 -9.20 17.74
N VAL A 129 5.21 -9.29 17.06
CA VAL A 129 5.25 -9.67 15.64
C VAL A 129 4.88 -11.15 15.45
N VAL A 130 5.32 -12.04 16.34
CA VAL A 130 5.00 -13.47 16.24
C VAL A 130 3.54 -13.76 16.56
N THR A 131 2.91 -13.02 17.48
CA THR A 131 1.47 -13.17 17.76
C THR A 131 0.62 -12.80 16.56
N TRP A 132 1.00 -11.78 15.79
CA TRP A 132 0.35 -11.46 14.50
C TRP A 132 0.36 -12.66 13.53
N ILE A 133 1.51 -13.32 13.39
CA ILE A 133 1.66 -14.50 12.50
C ILE A 133 0.82 -15.68 13.02
N VAL A 134 0.83 -15.93 14.32
CA VAL A 134 0.01 -16.98 14.94
C VAL A 134 -1.48 -16.68 14.76
N GLY A 135 -1.87 -15.41 14.92
CA GLY A 135 -3.24 -14.94 14.70
C GLY A 135 -3.71 -15.11 13.26
N ALA A 136 -2.85 -14.79 12.28
CA ALA A 136 -3.10 -15.02 10.86
C ALA A 136 -3.53 -16.47 10.59
N LYS A 137 -2.79 -17.43 11.15
CA LYS A 137 -3.12 -18.85 10.99
C LYS A 137 -4.37 -19.25 11.77
N ARG A 138 -4.44 -18.87 13.05
CA ARG A 138 -5.50 -19.34 13.97
C ARG A 138 -6.88 -18.83 13.58
N TYR A 139 -7.00 -17.58 13.14
CA TYR A 139 -8.29 -16.92 12.91
C TYR A 139 -8.66 -16.83 11.43
N HIS A 140 -7.69 -16.91 10.51
CA HIS A 140 -7.93 -16.72 9.07
C HIS A 140 -7.41 -17.87 8.19
N ASP A 141 -6.81 -18.90 8.78
CA ASP A 141 -6.13 -20.01 8.07
C ASP A 141 -5.05 -19.52 7.08
N LEU A 142 -4.41 -18.40 7.39
CA LEU A 142 -3.37 -17.81 6.56
C LEU A 142 -1.99 -18.26 7.02
N ASP A 143 -1.23 -18.85 6.10
CA ASP A 143 0.18 -19.12 6.31
C ASP A 143 1.02 -17.94 5.81
N ILE A 144 1.70 -17.26 6.72
CA ILE A 144 2.66 -16.20 6.39
C ILE A 144 3.98 -16.85 5.98
N ASP A 145 4.52 -16.46 4.83
CA ASP A 145 5.72 -17.07 4.25
C ASP A 145 6.99 -16.30 4.62
N TYR A 146 6.92 -14.96 4.68
CA TYR A 146 8.05 -14.11 5.07
C TYR A 146 7.63 -13.05 6.11
N ILE A 147 8.57 -12.70 6.99
CA ILE A 147 8.44 -11.62 7.95
C ILE A 147 9.61 -10.64 7.81
N GLY A 148 9.28 -9.35 7.75
CA GLY A 148 10.25 -8.25 7.71
C GLY A 148 10.62 -7.73 9.11
N ILE A 149 11.46 -6.69 9.15
CA ILE A 149 12.04 -6.18 10.42
C ILE A 149 11.37 -4.89 10.89
N TRP A 150 11.64 -3.78 10.21
CA TRP A 150 11.05 -2.47 10.48
C TRP A 150 11.28 -1.57 9.26
N ASN A 151 10.20 -1.20 8.56
CA ASN A 151 10.28 -0.61 7.23
C ASN A 151 11.10 0.69 7.18
N GLU A 152 12.10 0.75 6.30
CA GLU A 152 12.97 1.92 6.08
C GLU A 152 13.55 2.52 7.38
N ARG A 153 13.74 1.68 8.40
CA ARG A 153 14.33 2.06 9.68
C ARG A 153 15.57 1.23 9.97
N SER A 154 16.26 1.58 11.05
CA SER A 154 17.43 0.81 11.48
C SER A 154 16.97 -0.57 11.96
N TYR A 155 17.68 -1.62 11.55
CA TYR A 155 17.50 -2.95 12.11
C TYR A 155 18.34 -3.13 13.39
N ASN A 156 18.01 -4.14 14.19
CA ASN A 156 18.85 -4.60 15.30
C ASN A 156 19.20 -6.08 15.09
N ALA A 157 20.49 -6.39 14.94
CA ALA A 157 20.94 -7.77 14.66
C ALA A 157 20.53 -8.76 15.76
N ASN A 158 20.51 -8.34 17.03
CA ASN A 158 20.06 -9.18 18.13
C ASN A 158 18.54 -9.38 18.11
N TYR A 159 17.76 -8.37 17.72
CA TYR A 159 16.32 -8.54 17.48
C TYR A 159 16.06 -9.60 16.41
N ILE A 160 16.75 -9.55 15.26
CA ILE A 160 16.57 -10.53 14.18
C ILE A 160 16.84 -11.97 14.68
N LYS A 161 17.91 -12.15 15.45
CA LYS A 161 18.23 -13.45 16.06
C LYS A 161 17.18 -13.90 17.07
N ILE A 162 16.63 -12.98 17.88
CA ILE A 162 15.57 -13.27 18.84
C ILE A 162 14.26 -13.61 18.13
N LEU A 163 13.90 -12.87 17.08
CA LEU A 163 12.74 -13.14 16.24
C LEU A 163 12.80 -14.56 15.66
N ARG A 164 13.96 -14.96 15.10
CA ARG A 164 14.16 -16.33 14.62
C ARG A 164 13.95 -17.38 15.72
N LYS A 165 14.52 -17.15 16.92
CA LYS A 165 14.33 -18.05 18.07
C LYS A 165 12.86 -18.14 18.47
N MET A 166 12.16 -17.01 18.52
CA MET A 166 10.74 -16.96 18.89
C MET A 166 9.87 -17.71 17.88
N LEU A 167 10.06 -17.46 16.58
CA LEU A 167 9.38 -18.21 15.52
C LEU A 167 9.58 -19.72 15.68
N ASN A 168 10.83 -20.16 15.91
CA ASN A 168 11.13 -21.59 16.07
C ASN A 168 10.46 -22.18 17.32
N SER A 169 10.42 -21.44 18.43
CA SER A 169 9.76 -21.88 19.66
C SER A 169 8.24 -22.03 19.51
N GLN A 170 7.63 -21.28 18.59
CA GLN A 170 6.21 -21.34 18.26
C GLN A 170 5.90 -22.32 17.11
N GLY A 171 6.87 -23.14 16.67
CA GLY A 171 6.66 -24.08 15.56
C GLY A 171 6.57 -23.44 14.18
N LEU A 172 7.04 -22.19 14.03
CA LEU A 172 7.01 -21.40 12.80
C LEU A 172 8.36 -21.45 12.05
N GLN A 173 9.04 -22.61 12.03
CA GLN A 173 10.33 -22.78 11.34
C GLN A 173 10.24 -22.50 9.83
N ARG A 174 9.04 -22.66 9.24
CA ARG A 174 8.79 -22.39 7.81
C ARG A 174 8.84 -20.91 7.43
N VAL A 175 8.52 -20.01 8.36
CA VAL A 175 8.45 -18.57 8.10
C VAL A 175 9.87 -18.06 7.90
N LYS A 176 10.14 -17.40 6.78
CA LYS A 176 11.47 -16.89 6.43
C LYS A 176 11.63 -15.43 6.86
N ILE A 177 12.87 -15.00 7.10
CA ILE A 177 13.17 -13.61 7.45
C ILE A 177 13.73 -12.88 6.23
N ILE A 178 13.08 -11.78 5.85
CA ILE A 178 13.60 -10.80 4.91
C ILE A 178 14.16 -9.60 5.69
N ALA A 179 15.36 -9.14 5.34
CA ALA A 179 15.96 -7.99 5.99
C ALA A 179 16.73 -7.09 5.00
N SER A 180 16.81 -5.79 5.20
CA SER A 180 16.17 -5.01 6.27
C SER A 180 15.02 -4.13 5.78
N ASP A 181 14.55 -4.32 4.53
CA ASP A 181 13.55 -3.44 3.88
C ASP A 181 14.00 -1.98 3.96
N ASN A 182 15.25 -1.74 3.54
CA ASN A 182 15.92 -0.44 3.52
C ASN A 182 16.98 -0.45 2.39
N LEU A 183 18.12 0.22 2.54
CA LEU A 183 19.24 0.12 1.60
C LEU A 183 19.96 -1.24 1.68
N TRP A 184 20.78 -1.55 0.68
CA TRP A 184 21.62 -2.75 0.67
C TRP A 184 22.57 -2.85 1.86
N GLU A 185 23.06 -1.70 2.33
CA GLU A 185 23.92 -1.59 3.50
C GLU A 185 23.13 -0.96 4.66
N SER A 186 23.42 -1.34 5.92
CA SER A 186 24.56 -2.15 6.37
C SER A 186 24.30 -3.66 6.49
N ILE A 187 23.09 -4.14 6.18
CA ILE A 187 22.70 -5.54 6.43
C ILE A 187 23.57 -6.54 5.65
N SER A 188 23.97 -6.18 4.42
CA SER A 188 24.83 -7.02 3.57
C SER A 188 26.20 -7.25 4.21
N ALA A 189 26.89 -6.17 4.58
CA ALA A 189 28.18 -6.27 5.27
C ALA A 189 28.05 -6.97 6.64
N ALA A 190 27.02 -6.65 7.41
CA ALA A 190 26.82 -7.24 8.74
C ALA A 190 26.70 -8.77 8.69
N MET A 191 26.00 -9.33 7.69
CA MET A 191 25.91 -10.78 7.53
C MET A 191 27.25 -11.43 7.14
N LEU A 192 28.13 -10.73 6.41
CA LEU A 192 29.45 -11.29 6.11
C LEU A 192 30.35 -11.36 7.36
N LEU A 193 30.08 -10.51 8.35
CA LEU A 193 30.85 -10.43 9.60
C LEU A 193 30.24 -11.25 10.75
N ASP A 194 28.96 -11.62 10.66
CA ASP A 194 28.21 -12.30 11.71
C ASP A 194 27.51 -13.56 11.15
N ALA A 195 28.15 -14.72 11.36
CA ALA A 195 27.66 -16.01 10.85
C ALA A 195 26.28 -16.40 11.41
N GLU A 196 25.95 -15.97 12.64
CA GLU A 196 24.63 -16.23 13.21
C GLU A 196 23.58 -15.36 12.56
N LEU A 197 23.87 -14.08 12.30
CA LEU A 197 22.97 -13.21 11.54
C LEU A 197 22.77 -13.74 10.11
N PHE A 198 23.85 -14.13 9.44
CA PHE A 198 23.81 -14.76 8.11
C PHE A 198 22.92 -16.00 8.09
N LYS A 199 22.97 -16.85 9.12
CA LYS A 199 22.17 -18.07 9.20
C LYS A 199 20.67 -17.80 9.29
N VAL A 200 20.27 -16.76 10.02
CA VAL A 200 18.86 -16.49 10.32
C VAL A 200 18.13 -15.63 9.29
N VAL A 201 18.87 -14.87 8.45
CA VAL A 201 18.30 -14.07 7.35
C VAL A 201 18.24 -14.91 6.07
N ASP A 202 17.08 -14.99 5.44
CA ASP A 202 16.86 -15.80 4.23
C ASP A 202 17.01 -14.97 2.94
N VAL A 203 16.60 -13.70 2.99
CA VAL A 203 16.52 -12.78 1.85
C VAL A 203 17.04 -11.40 2.25
N ILE A 204 17.82 -10.77 1.36
CA ILE A 204 18.12 -9.34 1.43
C ILE A 204 17.06 -8.57 0.64
N GLY A 205 16.20 -7.85 1.34
CA GLY A 205 15.21 -6.93 0.75
C GLY A 205 15.74 -5.50 0.76
N ALA A 206 15.89 -4.91 -0.42
CA ALA A 206 16.30 -3.52 -0.57
C ALA A 206 15.25 -2.68 -1.30
N HIS A 207 15.17 -1.39 -0.96
CA HIS A 207 14.17 -0.46 -1.48
C HIS A 207 14.77 0.45 -2.56
N TYR A 208 13.99 0.69 -3.62
CA TYR A 208 14.31 1.56 -4.74
C TYR A 208 15.78 1.43 -5.25
N PRO A 209 16.28 0.21 -5.53
CA PRO A 209 17.70 -0.07 -5.76
C PRO A 209 18.24 0.48 -7.08
N GLY A 210 17.39 1.07 -7.93
CA GLY A 210 17.80 1.57 -9.24
C GLY A 210 18.36 0.46 -10.14
N THR A 211 17.79 -0.75 -10.05
CA THR A 211 18.25 -1.97 -10.75
C THR A 211 19.59 -2.57 -10.31
N HIS A 212 20.34 -1.95 -9.41
CA HIS A 212 21.67 -2.42 -9.04
C HIS A 212 21.72 -3.00 -7.61
N SER A 213 22.60 -3.99 -7.40
CA SER A 213 22.98 -4.48 -6.07
C SER A 213 24.45 -4.21 -5.78
N VAL A 214 24.82 -4.26 -4.50
CA VAL A 214 26.20 -4.00 -4.05
C VAL A 214 27.06 -5.27 -4.03
N LYS A 215 28.38 -5.11 -3.88
CA LYS A 215 29.33 -6.22 -3.83
C LYS A 215 29.02 -7.17 -2.66
N ASP A 216 28.83 -6.63 -1.46
CA ASP A 216 28.66 -7.43 -0.25
C ASP A 216 27.38 -8.26 -0.30
N ALA A 217 26.28 -7.67 -0.77
CA ALA A 217 25.02 -8.37 -1.04
C ALA A 217 25.23 -9.60 -1.95
N ARG A 218 26.02 -9.45 -3.02
CA ARG A 218 26.33 -10.55 -3.95
C ARG A 218 27.22 -11.62 -3.31
N LEU A 219 28.19 -11.22 -2.48
CA LEU A 219 29.08 -12.13 -1.76
C LEU A 219 28.34 -13.01 -0.74
N THR A 220 27.24 -12.53 -0.16
CA THR A 220 26.43 -13.34 0.75
C THR A 220 25.85 -14.60 0.08
N GLY A 221 25.65 -14.59 -1.24
CA GLY A 221 24.93 -15.66 -1.94
C GLY A 221 23.44 -15.78 -1.55
N LYS A 222 22.91 -14.87 -0.74
CA LYS A 222 21.49 -14.80 -0.39
C LYS A 222 20.65 -14.38 -1.60
N LYS A 223 19.35 -14.64 -1.51
CA LYS A 223 18.39 -14.06 -2.45
C LYS A 223 18.37 -12.55 -2.25
N LEU A 224 18.39 -11.83 -3.36
CA LEU A 224 18.32 -10.37 -3.40
C LEU A 224 16.98 -10.00 -4.01
N TRP A 225 16.18 -9.18 -3.34
CA TRP A 225 14.89 -8.70 -3.81
C TRP A 225 14.87 -7.17 -3.79
N SER A 226 14.24 -6.57 -4.80
CA SER A 226 13.72 -5.21 -4.66
C SER A 226 12.41 -5.35 -3.88
N SER A 227 12.46 -5.20 -2.56
CA SER A 227 11.32 -5.47 -1.67
C SER A 227 10.34 -4.30 -1.57
N GLU A 228 10.69 -3.16 -2.17
CA GLU A 228 9.80 -2.04 -2.47
C GLU A 228 10.38 -1.23 -3.65
N ASP A 229 9.57 -0.97 -4.66
CA ASP A 229 9.94 -0.28 -5.90
C ASP A 229 8.70 0.39 -6.54
N PHE A 230 8.80 0.88 -7.78
CA PHE A 230 7.70 1.55 -8.49
C PHE A 230 7.35 2.94 -7.90
N SER A 231 6.41 3.05 -6.95
CA SER A 231 5.98 4.31 -6.29
C SER A 231 5.72 5.47 -7.26
N THR A 232 5.27 5.17 -8.47
CA THR A 232 5.17 6.14 -9.56
C THR A 232 3.74 6.18 -10.07
N LEU A 233 3.26 7.37 -10.42
CA LEU A 233 1.94 7.58 -10.99
C LEU A 233 1.67 6.56 -12.12
N ASN A 234 0.55 5.83 -12.01
CA ASN A 234 0.18 4.70 -12.86
C ASN A 234 -0.25 5.02 -14.30
N SER A 235 0.25 6.15 -14.80
CA SER A 235 0.28 6.53 -16.20
C SER A 235 1.14 5.58 -17.06
N ASP A 236 1.17 5.80 -18.38
CA ASP A 236 2.06 5.06 -19.28
C ASP A 236 3.55 5.26 -18.94
N THR A 237 3.95 6.40 -18.38
CA THR A 237 5.32 6.61 -17.87
C THR A 237 5.62 5.71 -16.67
N GLY A 238 4.64 5.57 -15.75
CA GLY A 238 4.75 4.63 -14.63
C GLY A 238 4.81 3.19 -15.12
N ALA A 239 3.96 2.82 -16.08
CA ALA A 239 3.99 1.50 -16.69
C ALA A 239 5.33 1.21 -17.40
N GLY A 240 5.93 2.20 -18.06
CA GLY A 240 7.25 2.06 -18.67
C GLY A 240 8.37 1.96 -17.62
N CYS A 241 8.29 2.71 -16.52
CA CYS A 241 9.15 2.51 -15.35
C CYS A 241 9.07 1.06 -14.89
N TRP A 242 7.84 0.55 -14.69
CA TRP A 242 7.59 -0.81 -14.22
C TRP A 242 8.17 -1.84 -15.18
N GLY A 243 7.81 -1.79 -16.47
CA GLY A 243 8.28 -2.76 -17.47
C GLY A 243 9.80 -2.82 -17.56
N ARG A 244 10.47 -1.67 -17.45
CA ARG A 244 11.94 -1.60 -17.45
C ARG A 244 12.53 -2.27 -16.21
N ILE A 245 12.10 -1.90 -15.01
CA ILE A 245 12.72 -2.41 -13.77
C ILE A 245 12.40 -3.88 -13.52
N LEU A 246 11.27 -4.38 -14.01
CA LEU A 246 10.91 -5.80 -13.96
C LEU A 246 11.99 -6.67 -14.63
N ASN A 247 12.47 -6.30 -15.83
CA ASN A 247 13.59 -7.01 -16.46
C ASN A 247 14.93 -6.65 -15.79
N GLN A 248 15.20 -5.36 -15.66
CA GLN A 248 16.56 -4.89 -15.37
C GLN A 248 16.99 -5.12 -13.92
N ASN A 249 16.07 -5.29 -12.97
CA ASN A 249 16.41 -5.65 -11.60
C ASN A 249 17.17 -6.99 -11.53
N TYR A 250 16.79 -7.97 -12.36
CA TYR A 250 17.55 -9.21 -12.48
C TYR A 250 18.84 -9.03 -13.30
N VAL A 251 18.74 -8.40 -14.48
CA VAL A 251 19.87 -8.24 -15.41
C VAL A 251 21.05 -7.51 -14.76
N ASN A 252 20.77 -6.41 -14.05
CA ASN A 252 21.79 -5.53 -13.50
C ASN A 252 22.16 -5.87 -12.04
N GLY A 253 21.20 -6.34 -11.26
CA GLY A 253 21.33 -6.47 -9.81
C GLY A 253 21.19 -7.88 -9.26
N TYR A 254 20.95 -8.88 -10.10
CA TYR A 254 20.65 -10.27 -9.70
C TYR A 254 19.45 -10.39 -8.75
N MET A 255 18.53 -9.41 -8.81
CA MET A 255 17.33 -9.42 -7.99
C MET A 255 16.30 -10.38 -8.58
N THR A 256 15.80 -11.29 -7.75
CA THR A 256 14.92 -12.40 -8.18
C THR A 256 13.46 -12.19 -7.82
N SER A 257 13.11 -10.96 -7.41
CA SER A 257 11.78 -10.49 -7.05
C SER A 257 11.77 -8.95 -7.02
N THR A 258 10.68 -8.32 -7.44
CA THR A 258 10.47 -6.86 -7.44
C THR A 258 9.05 -6.53 -6.98
N ILE A 259 8.90 -5.91 -5.81
CA ILE A 259 7.60 -5.58 -5.18
C ILE A 259 7.29 -4.10 -5.43
N ALA A 260 6.15 -3.78 -6.04
CA ALA A 260 5.72 -2.40 -6.25
C ALA A 260 5.03 -1.85 -5.00
N TRP A 261 5.40 -0.66 -4.56
CA TRP A 261 4.49 0.14 -3.74
C TRP A 261 3.70 1.06 -4.68
N ASN A 262 2.37 0.96 -4.82
CA ASN A 262 1.45 0.07 -4.10
C ASN A 262 0.51 -0.79 -4.99
N LEU A 263 -0.31 -1.65 -4.36
CA LEU A 263 -1.20 -2.60 -5.04
C LEU A 263 -2.23 -1.92 -5.93
N VAL A 264 -2.98 -1.03 -5.31
CA VAL A 264 -4.10 -0.34 -5.91
C VAL A 264 -4.26 0.98 -5.19
N ALA A 265 -4.39 2.05 -5.97
CA ALA A 265 -4.66 3.37 -5.41
C ALA A 265 -6.13 3.45 -4.99
N SER A 266 -6.37 3.11 -3.71
CA SER A 266 -7.69 3.11 -3.06
C SER A 266 -7.73 4.03 -1.85
N TYR A 267 -7.05 5.17 -1.96
CA TYR A 267 -7.01 6.28 -1.02
C TYR A 267 -7.32 7.58 -1.77
N TYR A 268 -7.60 8.67 -1.05
CA TYR A 268 -7.86 9.96 -1.68
C TYR A 268 -6.67 10.45 -2.51
N GLU A 269 -6.88 10.79 -3.78
CA GLU A 269 -5.81 11.16 -4.72
C GLU A 269 -4.95 12.36 -4.27
N GLN A 270 -5.49 13.25 -3.42
CA GLN A 270 -4.75 14.41 -2.93
C GLN A 270 -3.89 14.12 -1.69
N LEU A 271 -3.94 12.89 -1.17
CA LEU A 271 -2.93 12.39 -0.23
C LEU A 271 -1.59 12.20 -0.95
N PRO A 272 -0.47 12.09 -0.21
CA PRO A 272 0.84 11.81 -0.78
C PRO A 272 0.81 10.69 -1.82
N TYR A 273 1.58 10.84 -2.90
CA TYR A 273 1.68 9.79 -3.93
C TYR A 273 0.34 9.27 -4.48
N GLY A 274 -0.65 10.16 -4.65
CA GLY A 274 -1.92 9.88 -5.33
C GLY A 274 -1.73 9.08 -6.62
N ARG A 275 -2.53 8.03 -6.78
CA ARG A 275 -2.54 7.15 -7.97
C ARG A 275 -1.19 6.45 -8.29
N CYS A 276 -0.41 6.12 -7.26
CA CYS A 276 0.83 5.35 -7.41
C CYS A 276 0.67 3.83 -7.22
N GLY A 277 -0.54 3.29 -7.43
CA GLY A 277 -0.81 1.85 -7.40
C GLY A 277 -0.83 1.20 -8.78
N LEU A 278 -0.75 -0.14 -8.89
CA LEU A 278 -0.80 -0.82 -10.19
C LEU A 278 -2.08 -0.53 -10.99
N MET A 279 -3.18 -0.24 -10.29
CA MET A 279 -4.45 0.24 -10.83
C MET A 279 -5.10 1.28 -9.89
N THR A 280 -6.22 1.89 -10.30
CA THR A 280 -6.91 2.94 -9.52
C THR A 280 -8.32 2.48 -9.13
N ALA A 281 -8.67 2.56 -7.85
CA ALA A 281 -10.00 2.25 -7.31
C ALA A 281 -10.30 3.11 -6.06
N GLN A 282 -10.46 4.41 -6.27
CA GLN A 282 -10.57 5.43 -5.22
C GLN A 282 -11.99 6.03 -5.06
N GLU A 283 -13.01 5.43 -5.67
CA GLU A 283 -14.39 5.92 -5.70
C GLU A 283 -15.43 4.81 -5.38
N PRO A 284 -15.46 4.28 -4.14
CA PRO A 284 -16.43 3.26 -3.75
C PRO A 284 -17.87 3.74 -3.90
N TRP A 285 -18.13 5.03 -3.67
CA TRP A 285 -19.45 5.65 -3.83
C TRP A 285 -19.99 5.62 -5.26
N SER A 286 -19.12 5.53 -6.28
CA SER A 286 -19.54 5.44 -7.69
C SER A 286 -19.39 4.04 -8.27
N GLY A 287 -18.53 3.20 -7.67
CA GLY A 287 -18.10 1.92 -8.23
C GLY A 287 -17.12 2.04 -9.40
N HIS A 288 -16.69 3.27 -9.73
CA HIS A 288 -15.72 3.51 -10.80
C HIS A 288 -14.33 2.98 -10.42
N TYR A 289 -13.67 2.27 -11.33
CA TYR A 289 -12.26 1.91 -11.20
C TYR A 289 -11.59 1.97 -12.58
N VAL A 290 -10.27 2.03 -12.60
CA VAL A 290 -9.48 2.06 -13.84
C VAL A 290 -8.44 0.95 -13.80
N VAL A 291 -8.49 0.05 -14.78
CA VAL A 291 -7.44 -0.96 -15.00
C VAL A 291 -6.32 -0.32 -15.80
N GLU A 292 -5.29 0.14 -15.08
CA GLU A 292 -4.21 0.95 -15.63
C GLU A 292 -3.16 0.10 -16.38
N SER A 293 -2.30 0.76 -17.16
CA SER A 293 -1.23 0.09 -17.92
C SER A 293 -0.31 -0.81 -17.08
N PRO A 294 0.06 -0.48 -15.82
CA PRO A 294 0.90 -1.36 -15.01
C PRO A 294 0.31 -2.76 -14.77
N VAL A 295 -1.01 -2.94 -14.77
CA VAL A 295 -1.66 -4.28 -14.68
C VAL A 295 -1.28 -5.16 -15.87
N TRP A 296 -1.18 -4.58 -17.06
CA TRP A 296 -0.88 -5.31 -18.28
C TRP A 296 0.62 -5.52 -18.48
N VAL A 297 1.43 -4.54 -18.11
CA VAL A 297 2.90 -4.72 -17.97
C VAL A 297 3.20 -5.85 -16.99
N SER A 298 2.40 -5.95 -15.93
CA SER A 298 2.50 -7.02 -14.95
C SER A 298 2.24 -8.41 -15.54
N ALA A 299 1.15 -8.53 -16.31
CA ALA A 299 0.73 -9.77 -16.96
C ALA A 299 1.80 -10.35 -17.91
N HIS A 300 2.60 -9.50 -18.56
CA HIS A 300 3.71 -9.93 -19.43
C HIS A 300 4.73 -10.83 -18.73
N THR A 301 4.83 -10.75 -17.41
CA THR A 301 5.66 -11.69 -16.65
C THR A 301 4.83 -12.71 -15.89
N THR A 302 3.86 -12.26 -15.08
CA THR A 302 3.19 -13.10 -14.08
C THR A 302 2.34 -14.21 -14.67
N GLN A 303 1.77 -14.02 -15.86
CA GLN A 303 0.98 -15.07 -16.51
C GLN A 303 1.86 -16.18 -17.13
N PHE A 304 3.16 -15.92 -17.31
CA PHE A 304 4.05 -16.79 -18.09
C PHE A 304 5.26 -17.29 -17.31
N THR A 305 5.24 -17.08 -16.00
CA THR A 305 6.30 -17.49 -15.07
C THR A 305 5.66 -17.81 -13.72
N GLN A 306 6.36 -18.58 -12.89
CA GLN A 306 5.91 -18.89 -11.54
C GLN A 306 7.09 -18.93 -10.56
N PRO A 307 6.84 -18.80 -9.25
CA PRO A 307 7.79 -19.18 -8.20
C PRO A 307 8.42 -20.55 -8.46
N GLY A 308 9.75 -20.62 -8.42
CA GLY A 308 10.50 -21.87 -8.63
C GLY A 308 11.04 -22.07 -10.05
N TRP A 309 10.66 -21.22 -11.02
CA TRP A 309 11.31 -21.18 -12.33
C TRP A 309 12.77 -20.73 -12.21
N TYR A 310 13.54 -20.82 -13.29
CA TYR A 310 14.94 -20.39 -13.31
C TYR A 310 15.17 -19.42 -14.44
N TYR A 311 15.85 -18.30 -14.15
CA TYR A 311 16.41 -17.49 -15.21
C TYR A 311 17.52 -18.27 -15.93
N LEU A 312 17.58 -18.12 -17.25
CA LEU A 312 18.72 -18.55 -18.03
C LEU A 312 19.92 -17.66 -17.73
N LYS A 313 21.13 -18.17 -18.00
CA LYS A 313 22.36 -17.36 -17.93
C LYS A 313 22.44 -16.33 -19.07
N THR A 314 21.72 -16.58 -20.16
CA THR A 314 21.65 -15.75 -21.37
C THR A 314 20.53 -14.72 -21.25
N VAL A 315 20.74 -13.72 -20.41
CA VAL A 315 19.89 -12.52 -20.28
C VAL A 315 20.78 -11.30 -20.47
N GLY A 316 20.22 -10.14 -20.83
CA GLY A 316 21.05 -8.96 -21.03
C GLY A 316 20.34 -7.76 -21.61
N HIS A 317 21.16 -6.77 -21.98
CA HIS A 317 20.72 -5.58 -22.71
C HIS A 317 20.71 -5.82 -24.22
N LEU A 318 19.83 -5.12 -24.91
CA LEU A 318 19.79 -5.05 -26.37
C LEU A 318 20.79 -4.01 -26.88
N GLU A 319 21.27 -4.19 -28.11
CA GLU A 319 22.33 -3.36 -28.70
C GLU A 319 21.96 -1.87 -28.78
N LYS A 320 20.73 -1.56 -29.18
CA LYS A 320 20.23 -0.19 -29.33
C LYS A 320 19.28 0.24 -28.21
N GLY A 321 19.48 -0.30 -27.00
CA GLY A 321 18.70 0.02 -25.81
C GLY A 321 17.51 -0.92 -25.58
N GLY A 322 17.12 -1.08 -24.32
CA GLY A 322 16.18 -2.11 -23.86
C GLY A 322 16.89 -3.37 -23.33
N SER A 323 16.12 -4.33 -22.85
CA SER A 323 16.64 -5.56 -22.25
C SER A 323 15.75 -6.77 -22.50
N TYR A 324 16.31 -7.96 -22.32
CA TYR A 324 15.57 -9.21 -22.38
C TYR A 324 15.96 -10.15 -21.24
N VAL A 325 14.98 -10.89 -20.75
CA VAL A 325 15.17 -12.01 -19.83
C VAL A 325 14.52 -13.26 -20.39
N ALA A 326 15.03 -14.43 -20.00
CA ALA A 326 14.49 -15.71 -20.39
C ALA A 326 14.44 -16.65 -19.18
N LEU A 327 13.35 -17.39 -19.04
CA LEU A 327 13.08 -18.28 -17.92
C LEU A 327 12.57 -19.64 -18.39
N THR A 328 12.83 -20.68 -17.59
CA THR A 328 12.31 -22.03 -17.79
C THR A 328 11.87 -22.65 -16.46
N ASP A 329 10.87 -23.54 -16.51
CA ASP A 329 10.46 -24.39 -15.38
C ASP A 329 11.33 -25.65 -15.23
N GLY A 330 12.19 -25.95 -16.20
CA GLY A 330 12.95 -27.21 -16.26
C GLY A 330 12.14 -28.42 -16.74
N LEU A 331 10.91 -28.20 -17.18
CA LEU A 331 10.01 -29.21 -17.77
C LEU A 331 9.81 -29.03 -19.28
N GLY A 332 10.60 -28.14 -19.89
CA GLY A 332 10.58 -27.86 -21.32
C GLY A 332 9.91 -26.53 -21.68
N ASN A 333 9.25 -25.85 -20.74
CA ASN A 333 8.68 -24.54 -21.03
C ASN A 333 9.75 -23.45 -21.08
N LEU A 334 9.53 -22.48 -21.96
CA LEU A 334 10.38 -21.32 -22.14
C LEU A 334 9.51 -20.06 -22.20
N THR A 335 9.93 -19.02 -21.48
CA THR A 335 9.35 -17.68 -21.55
C THR A 335 10.46 -16.66 -21.74
N ILE A 336 10.36 -15.81 -22.76
CA ILE A 336 11.28 -14.72 -23.08
C ILE A 336 10.50 -13.41 -22.97
N ILE A 337 11.01 -12.44 -22.20
CA ILE A 337 10.35 -11.15 -21.97
C ILE A 337 11.32 -10.06 -22.40
N ILE A 338 10.88 -9.20 -23.32
CA ILE A 338 11.71 -8.19 -23.98
C ILE A 338 11.06 -6.82 -23.78
N GLU A 339 11.84 -5.85 -23.30
CA GLU A 339 11.40 -4.46 -23.12
C GLU A 339 12.32 -3.48 -23.84
N THR A 340 11.76 -2.42 -24.39
CA THR A 340 12.50 -1.33 -25.08
C THR A 340 12.09 0.04 -24.56
N MET A 341 11.91 0.17 -23.25
CA MET A 341 11.37 1.38 -22.63
C MET A 341 12.32 2.56 -22.81
N SER A 342 11.84 3.64 -23.41
CA SER A 342 12.61 4.87 -23.62
C SER A 342 12.90 5.59 -22.30
N HIS A 343 13.98 6.36 -22.23
CA HIS A 343 14.29 7.19 -21.04
C HIS A 343 13.14 8.13 -20.68
N LYS A 344 12.49 8.73 -21.68
CA LYS A 344 11.43 9.73 -21.48
C LYS A 344 10.17 9.12 -20.86
N HIS A 345 9.79 7.91 -21.27
CA HIS A 345 8.55 7.25 -20.85
C HIS A 345 8.78 6.12 -19.83
N SER A 346 9.92 6.11 -19.12
CA SER A 346 10.19 5.08 -18.09
C SER A 346 10.87 5.60 -16.83
N LYS A 347 10.73 6.89 -16.55
CA LYS A 347 11.23 7.49 -15.31
C LYS A 347 10.38 7.04 -14.13
N CYS A 348 11.00 6.35 -13.20
CA CYS A 348 10.46 6.13 -11.87
C CYS A 348 10.68 7.39 -11.01
N ILE A 349 9.94 7.53 -9.92
CA ILE A 349 10.18 8.62 -8.95
C ILE A 349 11.54 8.49 -8.24
N ARG A 350 12.02 7.26 -8.06
CA ARG A 350 13.27 6.92 -7.36
C ARG A 350 14.00 5.79 -8.10
N PRO A 351 15.34 5.81 -8.18
CA PRO A 351 16.22 6.98 -8.04
C PRO A 351 16.19 7.87 -9.29
N PHE A 352 17.08 8.86 -9.37
CA PHE A 352 17.37 9.56 -10.62
C PHE A 352 17.83 8.57 -11.69
N LEU A 353 17.26 8.65 -12.90
CA LEU A 353 17.61 7.83 -14.04
C LEU A 353 18.47 8.63 -15.03
N PRO A 354 19.78 8.33 -15.15
CA PRO A 354 20.63 8.94 -16.18
C PRO A 354 20.06 8.73 -17.58
N TYR A 355 20.33 9.67 -18.48
CA TYR A 355 19.88 9.55 -19.87
C TYR A 355 20.50 8.31 -20.55
N PHE A 356 19.67 7.59 -21.30
CA PHE A 356 20.09 6.55 -22.22
C PHE A 356 19.23 6.65 -23.50
N ASN A 357 19.78 6.16 -24.60
CA ASN A 357 19.08 6.18 -25.88
C ASN A 357 18.45 4.82 -26.18
N VAL A 358 17.25 4.82 -26.74
CA VAL A 358 16.62 3.64 -27.34
C VAL A 358 16.27 3.99 -28.77
N SER A 359 16.54 3.09 -29.71
CA SER A 359 16.18 3.32 -31.11
C SER A 359 15.77 2.02 -31.80
N GLN A 360 15.11 2.13 -32.94
CA GLN A 360 14.66 0.97 -33.71
C GLN A 360 15.81 0.01 -34.00
N GLN A 361 15.57 -1.28 -33.75
CA GLN A 361 16.53 -2.37 -33.99
C GLN A 361 15.85 -3.65 -34.46
N PHE A 362 16.65 -4.54 -35.03
CA PHE A 362 16.25 -5.93 -35.28
C PHE A 362 17.03 -6.81 -34.31
N ALA A 363 16.32 -7.59 -33.51
CA ALA A 363 16.92 -8.52 -32.56
C ALA A 363 16.68 -9.95 -33.03
N THR A 364 17.76 -10.68 -33.33
CA THR A 364 17.71 -12.10 -33.71
C THR A 364 18.02 -12.96 -32.49
N PHE A 365 17.10 -13.87 -32.18
CA PHE A 365 17.24 -14.84 -31.10
C PHE A 365 17.43 -16.23 -31.70
N VAL A 366 18.39 -16.98 -31.17
CA VAL A 366 18.70 -18.36 -31.59
C VAL A 366 18.56 -19.27 -30.39
N LEU A 367 17.53 -20.13 -30.40
CA LEU A 367 17.30 -21.13 -29.38
C LEU A 367 18.29 -22.28 -29.56
N LYS A 368 19.05 -22.60 -28.50
CA LYS A 368 20.07 -23.65 -28.50
C LYS A 368 19.79 -24.68 -27.41
N GLY A 369 20.47 -25.83 -27.48
CA GLY A 369 20.32 -26.91 -26.51
C GLY A 369 18.92 -27.50 -26.57
N SER A 370 18.33 -27.82 -25.42
CA SER A 370 16.97 -28.39 -25.36
C SER A 370 15.88 -27.48 -25.93
N PHE A 371 16.14 -26.18 -26.08
CA PHE A 371 15.15 -25.24 -26.63
C PHE A 371 15.14 -25.18 -28.17
N SER A 372 16.12 -25.77 -28.87
CA SER A 372 16.13 -25.77 -30.34
C SER A 372 15.00 -26.62 -30.95
N GLU A 373 14.40 -27.50 -30.14
CA GLU A 373 13.29 -28.37 -30.54
C GLU A 373 11.91 -27.71 -30.36
N ILE A 374 11.84 -26.48 -29.82
CA ILE A 374 10.57 -25.77 -29.63
C ILE A 374 9.99 -25.41 -31.02
N PRO A 375 8.79 -25.90 -31.37
CA PRO A 375 8.23 -25.69 -32.71
C PRO A 375 7.49 -24.35 -32.83
N GLU A 376 6.96 -23.83 -31.71
CA GLU A 376 6.07 -22.68 -31.68
C GLU A 376 6.28 -21.84 -30.41
N LEU A 377 6.18 -20.52 -30.55
CA LEU A 377 6.08 -19.58 -29.43
C LEU A 377 4.84 -18.69 -29.59
N GLN A 378 4.02 -18.63 -28.53
CA GLN A 378 2.93 -17.66 -28.37
C GLN A 378 3.52 -16.26 -28.19
N VAL A 379 2.89 -15.24 -28.77
CA VAL A 379 3.38 -13.85 -28.74
C VAL A 379 2.37 -12.93 -28.08
N TRP A 380 2.80 -12.23 -27.03
CA TRP A 380 2.04 -11.18 -26.36
C TRP A 380 2.75 -9.85 -26.51
N TYR A 381 1.99 -8.79 -26.80
CA TYR A 381 2.53 -7.48 -27.15
C TYR A 381 1.82 -6.33 -26.41
N THR A 382 2.63 -5.37 -25.95
CA THR A 382 2.20 -4.07 -25.44
C THR A 382 3.02 -2.96 -26.10
N LYS A 383 2.35 -1.88 -26.48
CA LYS A 383 2.92 -0.60 -26.89
C LYS A 383 2.39 0.49 -25.95
N LEU A 384 3.30 1.12 -25.22
CA LEU A 384 2.99 2.28 -24.38
C LEU A 384 3.12 3.57 -25.19
N GLY A 385 2.36 4.60 -24.83
CA GLY A 385 2.39 5.90 -25.52
C GLY A 385 1.01 6.50 -25.73
N LYS A 386 0.87 7.34 -26.75
CA LYS A 386 -0.39 8.04 -27.04
C LYS A 386 -1.52 7.04 -27.35
N THR A 387 -2.75 7.39 -26.99
CA THR A 387 -3.94 6.54 -27.15
C THR A 387 -4.13 5.96 -28.56
N SER A 388 -3.76 6.70 -29.62
CA SER A 388 -3.88 6.24 -31.01
C SER A 388 -2.93 5.09 -31.38
N GLU A 389 -1.87 4.89 -30.59
CA GLU A 389 -0.82 3.89 -30.83
C GLU A 389 -0.71 2.89 -29.66
N ARG A 390 -1.58 3.02 -28.65
CA ARG A 390 -1.53 2.21 -27.43
C ARG A 390 -2.19 0.85 -27.63
N PHE A 391 -1.42 -0.20 -27.37
CA PHE A 391 -1.90 -1.57 -27.31
C PHE A 391 -1.47 -2.18 -25.98
N LEU A 392 -2.40 -2.80 -25.26
CA LEU A 392 -2.10 -3.42 -23.96
C LEU A 392 -2.40 -4.91 -24.03
N PHE A 393 -1.40 -5.74 -23.77
CA PHE A 393 -1.49 -7.19 -23.63
C PHE A 393 -2.29 -7.87 -24.74
N LYS A 394 -1.98 -7.51 -25.99
CA LYS A 394 -2.60 -8.09 -27.18
C LYS A 394 -1.84 -9.34 -27.60
N GLN A 395 -2.52 -10.46 -27.75
CA GLN A 395 -1.95 -11.64 -28.38
C GLN A 395 -1.80 -11.41 -29.88
N LEU A 396 -0.62 -11.71 -30.42
CA LEU A 396 -0.30 -11.67 -31.85
C LEU A 396 -0.21 -13.10 -32.39
N ASP A 397 0.01 -13.23 -33.70
CA ASP A 397 0.24 -14.53 -34.33
C ASP A 397 1.48 -15.22 -33.75
N SER A 398 1.36 -16.53 -33.54
CA SER A 398 2.46 -17.36 -33.05
C SER A 398 3.66 -17.35 -34.01
N LEU A 399 4.86 -17.49 -33.44
CA LEU A 399 6.08 -17.72 -34.21
C LEU A 399 6.30 -19.22 -34.39
N TRP A 400 6.33 -19.68 -35.64
CA TRP A 400 6.67 -21.05 -36.01
C TRP A 400 8.15 -21.17 -36.34
N LEU A 401 8.85 -22.11 -35.71
CA LEU A 401 10.32 -22.25 -35.76
C LEU A 401 10.80 -23.51 -36.50
N LEU A 402 9.87 -24.30 -37.06
CA LEU A 402 10.16 -25.59 -37.70
C LEU A 402 11.16 -25.48 -38.86
N ASP A 403 11.08 -24.41 -39.66
CA ASP A 403 11.94 -24.22 -40.83
C ASP A 403 13.15 -23.29 -40.56
N SER A 404 13.28 -22.75 -39.35
CA SER A 404 14.26 -21.71 -39.03
C SER A 404 15.40 -22.16 -38.11
N ASN A 405 15.50 -23.47 -37.86
CA ASN A 405 16.51 -24.08 -36.99
C ASN A 405 16.56 -23.40 -35.59
N GLY A 406 15.38 -23.12 -35.03
CA GLY A 406 15.23 -22.46 -33.72
C GLY A 406 15.59 -20.97 -33.71
N SER A 407 15.68 -20.31 -34.86
CA SER A 407 16.01 -18.88 -34.96
C SER A 407 14.79 -18.02 -35.34
N PHE A 408 14.68 -16.83 -34.77
CA PHE A 408 13.69 -15.83 -35.19
C PHE A 408 14.21 -14.41 -35.01
N THR A 409 13.63 -13.45 -35.73
CA THR A 409 14.01 -12.03 -35.67
C THR A 409 12.80 -11.17 -35.40
N LEU A 410 12.91 -10.27 -34.42
CA LEU A 410 11.90 -9.26 -34.12
C LEU A 410 12.37 -7.87 -34.54
N LYS A 411 11.47 -7.10 -35.14
CA LYS A 411 11.64 -5.65 -35.31
C LYS A 411 11.12 -4.97 -34.05
N LEU A 412 12.02 -4.30 -33.33
CA LEU A 412 11.71 -3.63 -32.07
C LEU A 412 11.77 -2.12 -32.24
N GLN A 413 10.76 -1.42 -31.73
CA GLN A 413 10.68 0.04 -31.62
C GLN A 413 10.75 0.46 -30.15
N GLU A 414 10.77 1.76 -29.89
CA GLU A 414 10.75 2.30 -28.52
C GLU A 414 9.43 1.99 -27.81
N ASP A 415 9.46 1.86 -26.47
CA ASP A 415 8.28 1.72 -25.60
C ASP A 415 7.41 0.48 -25.91
N GLU A 416 8.05 -0.62 -26.32
CA GLU A 416 7.42 -1.91 -26.60
C GLU A 416 7.78 -2.96 -25.55
N LEU A 417 6.84 -3.86 -25.29
CA LEU A 417 7.01 -5.01 -24.42
C LEU A 417 6.49 -6.26 -25.13
N PHE A 418 7.33 -7.27 -25.26
CA PHE A 418 6.99 -8.56 -25.84
C PHE A 418 7.17 -9.66 -24.82
N THR A 419 6.23 -10.61 -24.80
CA THR A 419 6.44 -11.92 -24.17
C THR A 419 6.27 -13.02 -25.21
N LEU A 420 7.32 -13.83 -25.35
CA LEU A 420 7.34 -15.01 -26.22
C LEU A 420 7.38 -16.24 -25.33
N THR A 421 6.42 -17.15 -25.45
CA THR A 421 6.34 -18.27 -24.50
C THR A 421 5.78 -19.54 -25.15
N THR A 422 6.16 -20.70 -24.62
CA THR A 422 5.51 -21.97 -24.96
C THR A 422 4.14 -22.14 -24.29
N LEU A 423 3.85 -21.35 -23.25
CA LEU A 423 2.60 -21.46 -22.50
C LEU A 423 1.42 -20.91 -23.29
N THR A 424 0.35 -21.69 -23.36
CA THR A 424 -0.91 -21.33 -24.05
C THR A 424 -1.97 -20.76 -23.12
N THR A 425 -1.66 -20.58 -21.84
CA THR A 425 -2.61 -20.18 -20.79
C THR A 425 -2.87 -18.68 -20.69
N GLY A 426 -2.08 -17.86 -21.40
CA GLY A 426 -2.18 -16.40 -21.35
C GLY A 426 -3.56 -15.90 -21.73
N ARG A 427 -4.05 -14.90 -21.01
CA ARG A 427 -5.36 -14.30 -21.27
C ARG A 427 -5.41 -12.85 -20.80
N LYS A 428 -5.90 -11.98 -21.68
CA LYS A 428 -6.34 -10.63 -21.29
C LYS A 428 -7.73 -10.70 -20.68
N GLY A 429 -7.80 -10.73 -19.35
CA GLY A 429 -9.05 -10.69 -18.58
C GLY A 429 -9.86 -9.44 -18.90
N SER A 430 -11.18 -9.58 -18.94
CA SER A 430 -12.08 -8.46 -19.24
C SER A 430 -13.40 -8.60 -18.51
N TYR A 431 -13.91 -7.47 -18.05
CA TYR A 431 -15.26 -7.25 -17.55
C TYR A 431 -15.92 -6.13 -18.35
N LEU A 432 -17.22 -5.92 -18.14
CA LEU A 432 -17.88 -4.74 -18.66
C LEU A 432 -17.27 -3.48 -18.03
N PRO A 433 -17.24 -2.34 -18.75
CA PRO A 433 -16.75 -1.09 -18.18
C PRO A 433 -17.50 -0.74 -16.87
N PRO A 434 -16.79 -0.31 -15.82
CA PRO A 434 -17.44 0.13 -14.58
C PRO A 434 -18.23 1.42 -14.82
N PRO A 435 -19.05 1.84 -13.83
CA PRO A 435 -19.70 3.13 -13.84
C PRO A 435 -18.71 4.28 -14.14
N LYS A 436 -19.24 5.38 -14.67
CA LYS A 436 -18.45 6.61 -14.87
C LYS A 436 -18.03 7.18 -13.52
N SER A 437 -16.84 7.78 -13.48
CA SER A 437 -16.34 8.52 -12.31
C SER A 437 -17.37 9.55 -11.84
N GLN A 438 -17.56 9.62 -10.53
CA GLN A 438 -18.37 10.63 -9.85
C GLN A 438 -17.63 11.17 -8.64
N ARG A 439 -17.89 12.43 -8.31
CA ARG A 439 -17.36 13.02 -7.07
C ARG A 439 -18.01 12.39 -5.85
N PHE A 440 -17.34 12.57 -4.70
CA PHE A 440 -17.95 12.24 -3.43
C PHE A 440 -19.32 12.95 -3.29
N PRO A 441 -20.35 12.29 -2.72
CA PRO A 441 -21.68 12.87 -2.56
C PRO A 441 -21.64 14.25 -1.88
N SER A 442 -22.29 15.26 -2.47
CA SER A 442 -22.37 16.61 -1.87
C SER A 442 -23.14 16.63 -0.55
N THR A 443 -23.90 15.58 -0.26
CA THR A 443 -24.56 15.33 1.02
C THR A 443 -24.21 13.91 1.44
N TYR A 444 -23.61 13.76 2.61
CA TYR A 444 -23.24 12.45 3.16
C TYR A 444 -23.59 12.41 4.64
N LYS A 445 -24.08 11.25 5.09
CA LYS A 445 -24.37 10.99 6.50
C LYS A 445 -23.95 9.58 6.87
N ASP A 446 -23.56 9.41 8.13
CA ASP A 446 -23.27 8.12 8.74
C ASP A 446 -23.66 8.22 10.22
N ASP A 447 -24.60 7.38 10.64
CA ASP A 447 -25.07 7.27 12.04
C ASP A 447 -24.38 6.13 12.79
N PHE A 448 -23.43 5.47 12.13
CA PHE A 448 -22.64 4.36 12.66
C PHE A 448 -23.43 3.19 13.27
N ASN A 449 -24.74 3.10 13.00
CA ASN A 449 -25.65 2.11 13.56
C ASN A 449 -25.47 0.73 12.91
N VAL A 450 -24.34 0.09 13.20
CA VAL A 450 -23.94 -1.21 12.65
C VAL A 450 -23.56 -2.16 13.79
N ASP A 451 -24.45 -3.12 14.07
CA ASP A 451 -24.29 -4.09 15.17
C ASP A 451 -23.09 -5.03 14.97
N TYR A 452 -22.96 -5.60 13.76
CA TYR A 452 -21.85 -6.48 13.40
C TYR A 452 -21.15 -5.96 12.13
N PRO A 453 -20.29 -4.93 12.25
CA PRO A 453 -19.62 -4.38 11.09
C PRO A 453 -18.63 -5.41 10.52
N PHE A 454 -18.59 -5.51 9.19
CA PHE A 454 -17.69 -6.46 8.53
C PHE A 454 -16.21 -6.04 8.62
N PHE A 455 -15.97 -4.75 8.83
CA PHE A 455 -14.66 -4.13 9.05
C PHE A 455 -14.70 -3.29 10.33
N SER A 456 -13.55 -3.08 10.98
CA SER A 456 -13.50 -2.36 12.26
C SER A 456 -13.81 -0.86 12.15
N GLU A 457 -13.68 -0.26 10.96
CA GLU A 457 -13.78 1.19 10.74
C GLU A 457 -14.97 1.53 9.83
N ALA A 458 -15.53 2.73 10.01
CA ALA A 458 -16.62 3.24 9.18
C ALA A 458 -16.16 3.59 7.75
N PRO A 459 -17.03 3.46 6.75
CA PRO A 459 -16.65 3.67 5.36
C PRO A 459 -16.23 5.12 5.07
N ASN A 460 -15.21 5.28 4.23
CA ASN A 460 -14.69 6.56 3.72
C ASN A 460 -13.98 7.46 4.72
N PHE A 461 -14.06 7.18 6.02
CA PHE A 461 -13.17 7.80 7.00
C PHE A 461 -11.75 7.25 6.77
N ALA A 462 -10.80 8.16 6.60
CA ALA A 462 -9.40 7.83 6.38
C ALA A 462 -8.58 8.44 7.51
N ASP A 463 -8.20 7.60 8.47
CA ASP A 463 -7.47 8.00 9.66
C ASP A 463 -6.06 8.47 9.30
N GLN A 464 -5.68 9.67 9.74
CA GLN A 464 -4.38 10.26 9.39
C GLN A 464 -3.43 10.37 10.60
N THR A 465 -3.98 10.30 11.82
CA THR A 465 -3.30 10.15 13.11
C THR A 465 -4.35 9.68 14.11
N GLY A 466 -4.05 8.68 14.94
CA GLY A 466 -5.09 8.00 15.73
C GLY A 466 -5.74 6.85 14.96
N VAL A 467 -6.61 6.09 15.61
CA VAL A 467 -7.38 5.00 14.99
C VAL A 467 -8.83 5.14 15.46
N PHE A 468 -9.79 5.09 14.54
CA PHE A 468 -11.21 5.34 14.75
C PHE A 468 -12.04 4.10 14.40
N GLU A 469 -12.53 3.40 15.42
CA GLU A 469 -13.24 2.12 15.24
C GLU A 469 -14.73 2.25 15.56
N TYR A 470 -15.57 1.43 14.92
CA TYR A 470 -16.94 1.19 15.38
C TYR A 470 -16.93 0.75 16.84
N PHE A 471 -17.84 1.30 17.63
CA PHE A 471 -17.91 1.07 19.07
C PHE A 471 -19.35 0.88 19.53
N THR A 472 -19.59 -0.25 20.21
CA THR A 472 -20.88 -0.54 20.86
C THR A 472 -20.80 -0.17 22.33
N ASN A 473 -21.59 0.81 22.76
CA ASN A 473 -21.70 1.19 24.16
C ASN A 473 -22.72 0.28 24.87
N MET A 474 -22.23 -0.76 25.53
CA MET A 474 -23.08 -1.72 26.25
C MET A 474 -23.77 -1.13 27.49
N GLU A 475 -23.27 0.01 28.00
CA GLU A 475 -23.81 0.68 29.19
C GLU A 475 -24.86 1.75 28.84
N ASP A 476 -24.93 2.16 27.57
CA ASP A 476 -25.92 3.11 27.05
C ASP A 476 -26.79 2.43 25.96
N PRO A 477 -27.95 1.86 26.32
CA PRO A 477 -28.91 1.34 25.35
C PRO A 477 -29.75 2.47 24.70
N GLY A 478 -29.39 3.73 24.92
CA GLY A 478 -30.07 4.91 24.42
C GLY A 478 -29.71 5.27 22.97
N GLU A 479 -29.70 6.57 22.68
CA GLU A 479 -29.53 7.11 21.32
C GLU A 479 -28.13 6.85 20.73
N HIS A 480 -27.11 6.72 21.58
CA HIS A 480 -25.70 6.54 21.20
C HIS A 480 -25.17 5.13 21.48
N HIS A 481 -26.00 4.11 21.23
CA HIS A 481 -25.62 2.72 21.45
C HIS A 481 -24.49 2.25 20.50
N PHE A 482 -24.50 2.73 19.26
CA PHE A 482 -23.46 2.51 18.27
C PHE A 482 -22.82 3.84 17.90
N THR A 483 -21.50 3.91 17.91
CA THR A 483 -20.75 5.14 17.64
C THR A 483 -19.45 4.83 16.90
N LEU A 484 -18.71 5.87 16.51
CA LEU A 484 -17.33 5.78 16.09
C LEU A 484 -16.42 6.31 17.21
N ARG A 485 -15.39 5.57 17.62
CA ARG A 485 -14.54 5.91 18.75
C ARG A 485 -13.07 5.99 18.37
N GLN A 486 -12.40 7.06 18.79
CA GLN A 486 -10.93 7.15 18.73
C GLN A 486 -10.35 6.28 19.84
N VAL A 487 -9.56 5.24 19.50
CA VAL A 487 -9.16 4.19 20.46
C VAL A 487 -7.72 4.31 20.97
N LEU A 488 -6.87 5.19 20.45
CA LEU A 488 -5.51 5.32 20.96
C LEU A 488 -5.46 6.20 22.20
N ASN A 489 -4.79 5.73 23.25
CA ASN A 489 -4.60 6.43 24.52
C ASN A 489 -3.15 6.92 24.75
N GLN A 490 -2.28 6.71 23.78
CA GLN A 490 -0.90 7.19 23.76
C GLN A 490 -0.40 7.23 22.31
N ARG A 491 0.65 8.01 22.07
CA ARG A 491 1.31 8.06 20.76
C ARG A 491 1.98 6.72 20.44
N PRO A 492 1.87 6.19 19.21
CA PRO A 492 2.60 5.00 18.79
C PRO A 492 4.11 5.27 18.68
N ILE A 493 4.89 4.21 18.49
CA ILE A 493 6.26 4.30 17.99
C ILE A 493 6.16 4.65 16.50
N THR A 494 6.43 5.91 16.17
CA THR A 494 6.01 6.48 14.89
C THR A 494 6.96 6.13 13.74
N TRP A 495 6.37 5.85 12.57
CA TRP A 495 7.13 5.82 11.32
C TRP A 495 7.18 7.23 10.73
N ALA A 496 6.04 7.82 10.39
CA ALA A 496 5.97 9.20 9.93
C ALA A 496 6.06 10.20 11.09
N ALA A 497 5.89 11.47 10.77
CA ALA A 497 5.70 12.51 11.77
C ALA A 497 4.19 12.68 12.04
N ASP A 498 3.59 11.78 12.80
CA ASP A 498 2.17 11.84 13.20
C ASP A 498 1.84 13.17 13.89
N ALA A 499 0.61 13.64 13.76
CA ALA A 499 0.15 14.83 14.47
C ALA A 499 0.15 14.62 16.00
N SER A 500 0.10 15.73 16.76
CA SER A 500 -0.09 15.66 18.21
C SER A 500 -1.55 15.38 18.59
N ASN A 501 -2.45 15.70 17.68
CA ASN A 501 -3.90 15.55 17.74
C ASN A 501 -4.29 14.38 16.81
N THR A 502 -5.33 13.63 17.15
CA THR A 502 -5.85 12.61 16.23
C THR A 502 -6.78 13.26 15.22
N ILE A 503 -6.92 12.66 14.04
CA ILE A 503 -7.77 13.16 12.97
C ILE A 503 -8.09 12.08 11.95
N SER A 504 -9.36 11.99 11.57
CA SER A 504 -9.84 11.22 10.42
C SER A 504 -10.48 12.16 9.40
N ILE A 505 -10.08 12.05 8.14
CA ILE A 505 -10.57 12.91 7.04
C ILE A 505 -11.60 12.17 6.18
N ILE A 506 -12.52 12.90 5.57
CA ILE A 506 -13.55 12.35 4.69
C ILE A 506 -14.01 13.36 3.63
N GLY A 507 -14.38 12.86 2.45
CA GLY A 507 -15.13 13.60 1.44
C GLY A 507 -14.35 13.96 0.16
N ASP A 508 -14.75 15.05 -0.50
CA ASP A 508 -14.06 15.57 -1.69
C ASP A 508 -13.14 16.74 -1.30
N TYR A 509 -11.84 16.60 -1.61
CA TYR A 509 -10.84 17.64 -1.40
C TYR A 509 -11.20 18.99 -2.04
N ASN A 510 -12.03 19.00 -3.08
CA ASN A 510 -12.43 20.21 -3.79
C ASN A 510 -13.58 20.98 -3.13
N TRP A 511 -14.13 20.52 -2.01
CA TRP A 511 -15.18 21.25 -1.30
C TRP A 511 -14.67 22.57 -0.74
N THR A 512 -15.43 23.65 -0.97
CA THR A 512 -15.09 24.99 -0.50
C THR A 512 -16.12 25.49 0.52
N ASN A 513 -17.41 25.27 0.31
CA ASN A 513 -18.44 25.61 1.28
C ASN A 513 -18.93 24.31 1.92
N LEU A 514 -18.93 24.25 3.25
CA LEU A 514 -19.26 23.04 4.00
C LEU A 514 -20.14 23.39 5.19
N THR A 515 -21.14 22.56 5.46
CA THR A 515 -21.83 22.49 6.74
C THR A 515 -21.58 21.09 7.27
N ILE A 516 -20.85 20.99 8.38
CA ILE A 516 -20.51 19.72 9.03
C ILE A 516 -21.24 19.70 10.37
N LYS A 517 -21.92 18.59 10.67
CA LYS A 517 -22.61 18.34 11.93
C LYS A 517 -22.18 16.97 12.46
N CYS A 518 -21.88 16.88 13.75
CA CYS A 518 -21.52 15.62 14.40
C CYS A 518 -21.83 15.73 15.88
N ASP A 519 -22.37 14.66 16.46
CA ASP A 519 -22.44 14.49 17.89
C ASP A 519 -21.08 14.01 18.40
N VAL A 520 -20.64 14.53 19.53
CA VAL A 520 -19.31 14.27 20.09
C VAL A 520 -19.39 14.02 21.60
N TYR A 521 -18.53 13.14 22.08
CA TYR A 521 -18.43 12.75 23.49
C TYR A 521 -16.98 12.74 23.95
N ILE A 522 -16.65 13.62 24.89
CA ILE A 522 -15.30 13.72 25.47
C ILE A 522 -15.22 12.77 26.68
N GLU A 523 -14.36 11.75 26.64
CA GLU A 523 -14.26 10.80 27.77
C GLU A 523 -13.34 11.30 28.90
N THR A 524 -12.30 12.05 28.55
CA THR A 524 -11.26 12.50 29.49
C THR A 524 -11.71 13.77 30.25
N PRO A 525 -11.90 13.71 31.58
CA PRO A 525 -12.23 14.88 32.39
C PRO A 525 -11.15 15.96 32.34
N ASP A 526 -11.56 17.22 32.51
CA ASP A 526 -10.73 18.44 32.64
C ASP A 526 -9.85 18.80 31.43
N THR A 527 -9.04 17.87 30.93
CA THR A 527 -8.07 18.12 29.86
C THR A 527 -8.54 17.68 28.48
N GLY A 528 -9.63 16.91 28.42
CA GLY A 528 -10.06 16.30 27.18
C GLY A 528 -10.60 17.29 26.15
N GLY A 529 -10.48 16.96 24.88
CA GLY A 529 -10.96 17.82 23.80
C GLY A 529 -11.20 17.10 22.49
N VAL A 530 -12.17 17.61 21.73
CA VAL A 530 -12.58 17.08 20.42
C VAL A 530 -12.81 18.21 19.44
N PHE A 531 -12.79 17.91 18.15
CA PHE A 531 -13.11 18.87 17.10
C PHE A 531 -13.84 18.25 15.91
N ILE A 532 -14.56 19.11 15.19
CA ILE A 532 -14.93 18.92 13.78
C ILE A 532 -14.20 19.96 12.94
N ALA A 533 -13.83 19.62 11.71
CA ALA A 533 -13.08 20.52 10.84
C ALA A 533 -13.49 20.44 9.37
N GLY A 534 -13.36 21.55 8.67
CA GLY A 534 -13.60 21.64 7.23
C GLY A 534 -12.43 22.30 6.49
N ARG A 535 -12.37 22.05 5.19
CA ARG A 535 -11.26 22.48 4.30
C ARG A 535 -9.90 21.93 4.74
N VAL A 536 -9.82 20.74 5.32
CA VAL A 536 -8.54 20.13 5.69
C VAL A 536 -7.73 19.85 4.42
N ASN A 537 -6.56 20.49 4.27
CA ASN A 537 -5.87 20.54 2.99
C ASN A 537 -4.65 19.61 2.84
N LYS A 538 -4.29 18.87 3.89
CA LYS A 538 -3.17 17.92 3.85
C LYS A 538 -3.48 16.72 4.73
N GLY A 539 -2.94 15.57 4.34
CA GLY A 539 -2.92 14.34 5.13
C GLY A 539 -1.60 13.59 4.93
N GLY A 540 -1.63 12.30 5.24
CA GLY A 540 -0.53 11.35 5.10
C GLY A 540 0.70 11.77 5.89
N ILE A 541 1.88 11.55 5.32
CA ILE A 541 3.18 12.01 5.87
C ILE A 541 3.25 13.52 6.14
N LEU A 542 2.32 14.33 5.59
CA LEU A 542 2.26 15.78 5.76
C LEU A 542 1.20 16.24 6.76
N ILE A 543 0.54 15.33 7.48
CA ILE A 543 -0.62 15.62 8.34
C ILE A 543 -0.33 16.70 9.40
N ARG A 544 0.88 16.76 9.98
CA ARG A 544 1.28 17.81 10.93
C ARG A 544 1.18 19.23 10.37
N SER A 545 1.24 19.39 9.05
CA SER A 545 1.13 20.67 8.37
C SER A 545 -0.29 20.98 7.89
N ALA A 546 -1.28 20.18 8.27
CA ALA A 546 -2.67 20.36 7.87
C ALA A 546 -3.21 21.71 8.34
N ARG A 547 -3.78 22.43 7.38
CA ARG A 547 -4.52 23.66 7.59
C ARG A 547 -5.98 23.44 7.20
N GLY A 548 -6.86 24.25 7.76
CA GLY A 548 -8.30 24.07 7.70
C GLY A 548 -8.98 25.04 8.64
N ILE A 549 -10.26 24.82 8.89
CA ILE A 549 -11.00 25.49 9.95
C ILE A 549 -11.39 24.41 10.94
N PHE A 550 -10.79 24.44 12.12
CA PHE A 550 -11.00 23.43 13.16
C PHE A 550 -11.80 24.06 14.30
N PHE A 551 -12.96 23.48 14.63
CA PHE A 551 -13.81 23.92 15.73
C PHE A 551 -13.67 22.94 16.90
N TRP A 552 -12.97 23.38 17.94
CA TRP A 552 -12.63 22.60 19.12
C TRP A 552 -13.54 22.95 20.30
N ILE A 553 -13.91 21.94 21.08
CA ILE A 553 -14.45 22.10 22.43
C ILE A 553 -13.64 21.26 23.42
N PHE A 554 -13.56 21.74 24.66
CA PHE A 554 -12.74 21.14 25.71
C PHE A 554 -13.55 20.91 26.98
N ALA A 555 -13.23 19.85 27.72
CA ALA A 555 -13.90 19.47 28.97
C ALA A 555 -13.73 20.49 30.11
N ASN A 556 -12.83 21.45 29.99
CA ASN A 556 -12.66 22.57 30.93
C ASN A 556 -13.62 23.75 30.68
N GLY A 557 -14.62 23.59 29.81
CA GLY A 557 -15.58 24.66 29.50
C GLY A 557 -15.02 25.75 28.59
N SER A 558 -14.14 25.39 27.66
CA SER A 558 -13.63 26.32 26.64
C SER A 558 -13.82 25.80 25.22
N TYR A 559 -13.83 26.71 24.25
CA TYR A 559 -13.80 26.40 22.82
C TYR A 559 -12.67 27.15 22.12
N ARG A 560 -12.23 26.62 20.98
CA ARG A 560 -11.26 27.29 20.08
C ARG A 560 -11.67 27.10 18.63
N VAL A 561 -11.31 28.06 17.78
CA VAL A 561 -11.38 27.96 16.32
C VAL A 561 -9.98 28.22 15.78
N THR A 562 -9.39 27.25 15.08
CA THR A 562 -8.01 27.36 14.59
C THR A 562 -7.91 27.20 13.08
N GLY A 563 -6.85 27.77 12.51
CA GLY A 563 -6.51 27.72 11.08
C GLY A 563 -5.61 26.52 10.69
N ASP A 564 -5.15 25.78 11.67
CA ASP A 564 -4.25 24.64 11.56
C ASP A 564 -4.51 23.61 12.65
N LEU A 565 -4.14 22.36 12.35
CA LEU A 565 -4.33 21.22 13.24
C LEU A 565 -3.52 21.36 14.54
N ALA A 566 -2.32 21.95 14.46
CA ALA A 566 -1.45 22.15 15.63
C ALA A 566 -1.95 23.24 16.59
N GLY A 567 -2.98 24.00 16.19
CA GLY A 567 -3.62 25.03 17.00
C GLY A 567 -2.76 26.29 17.20
N TRP A 568 -1.83 26.58 16.28
CA TRP A 568 -0.95 27.77 16.38
C TRP A 568 -1.62 29.05 15.87
N ILE A 569 -2.51 28.92 14.89
CA ILE A 569 -3.24 30.02 14.28
C ILE A 569 -4.65 30.02 14.87
N ILE A 570 -4.90 30.92 15.81
CA ILE A 570 -6.21 31.04 16.46
C ILE A 570 -7.05 32.09 15.73
N TYR A 571 -8.25 31.70 15.32
CA TYR A 571 -9.26 32.60 14.78
C TYR A 571 -10.24 33.10 15.85
N ALA A 572 -10.63 32.24 16.79
CA ALA A 572 -11.40 32.63 17.97
C ALA A 572 -11.17 31.65 19.13
N LEU A 573 -11.49 32.11 20.34
CA LEU A 573 -11.52 31.32 21.55
C LEU A 573 -12.53 31.92 22.52
N GLY A 574 -13.09 31.11 23.41
CA GLY A 574 -14.00 31.59 24.44
C GLY A 574 -14.42 30.50 25.42
N HIS A 575 -15.37 30.85 26.29
CA HIS A 575 -15.95 29.94 27.26
C HIS A 575 -17.26 29.33 26.74
N VAL A 576 -17.54 28.11 27.18
CA VAL A 576 -18.76 27.37 26.82
C VAL A 576 -19.09 26.35 27.91
N GLU A 577 -20.36 26.00 28.08
CA GLU A 577 -20.80 25.00 29.06
C GLU A 577 -20.58 23.57 28.51
N VAL A 578 -19.31 23.16 28.43
CA VAL A 578 -18.88 21.82 28.00
C VAL A 578 -18.13 21.13 29.13
N THR A 579 -18.49 19.89 29.43
CA THR A 579 -17.81 19.00 30.37
C THR A 579 -17.52 17.65 29.70
N ALA A 580 -16.64 16.85 30.30
CA ALA A 580 -16.50 15.45 29.89
C ALA A 580 -17.78 14.65 30.22
N LYS A 581 -17.89 13.49 29.56
CA LYS A 581 -18.93 12.48 29.74
C LYS A 581 -20.36 12.94 29.44
N THR A 582 -20.48 13.92 28.56
CA THR A 582 -21.76 14.46 28.08
C THR A 582 -21.72 14.53 26.56
N TRP A 583 -22.82 14.17 25.90
CA TRP A 583 -22.96 14.32 24.45
C TRP A 583 -23.28 15.76 24.07
N TYR A 584 -22.63 16.23 23.01
CA TYR A 584 -22.86 17.54 22.42
C TYR A 584 -22.94 17.44 20.92
N THR A 585 -23.81 18.24 20.30
CA THR A 585 -23.91 18.36 18.85
C THR A 585 -23.12 19.58 18.39
N LEU A 586 -22.06 19.37 17.62
CA LEU A 586 -21.30 20.44 16.98
C LEU A 586 -21.78 20.66 15.56
N THR A 587 -21.95 21.92 15.16
CA THR A 587 -22.15 22.30 13.76
C THR A 587 -21.12 23.35 13.36
N LEU A 588 -20.40 23.11 12.26
CA LEU A 588 -19.45 24.03 11.63
C LEU A 588 -19.92 24.37 10.23
N THR A 589 -20.20 25.64 9.98
CA THR A 589 -20.61 26.17 8.67
C THR A 589 -19.52 27.07 8.12
N ILE A 590 -18.99 26.76 6.95
CA ILE A 590 -17.98 27.53 6.22
C ILE A 590 -18.59 27.98 4.90
N LYS A 591 -18.73 29.29 4.69
CA LYS A 591 -19.29 29.86 3.46
C LYS A 591 -18.43 31.02 2.96
N GLY A 592 -17.86 30.86 1.77
CA GLY A 592 -16.96 31.86 1.20
C GLY A 592 -15.73 32.11 2.07
N ARG A 593 -15.64 33.29 2.69
CA ARG A 593 -14.53 33.69 3.57
C ARG A 593 -14.91 33.74 5.04
N PHE A 594 -16.08 33.24 5.41
CA PHE A 594 -16.60 33.31 6.76
C PHE A 594 -16.94 31.91 7.28
N ALA A 595 -16.74 31.70 8.57
CA ALA A 595 -17.17 30.51 9.27
C ALA A 595 -18.02 30.88 10.49
N SER A 596 -18.94 29.98 10.85
CA SER A 596 -19.80 30.06 12.03
C SER A 596 -19.88 28.68 12.70
N GLY A 597 -20.06 28.65 14.01
CA GLY A 597 -20.15 27.42 14.80
C GLY A 597 -21.31 27.44 15.78
N MET A 598 -21.94 26.27 15.94
CA MET A 598 -23.07 26.05 16.85
C MET A 598 -22.78 24.88 17.79
N LEU A 599 -23.30 24.95 19.01
CA LEU A 599 -23.30 23.89 20.00
C LEU A 599 -24.75 23.61 20.42
N ASN A 600 -25.22 22.37 20.28
CA ASN A 600 -26.60 21.95 20.58
C ASN A 600 -27.63 22.86 19.88
N ASP A 601 -27.41 23.07 18.58
CA ASP A 601 -28.18 23.96 17.69
C ASP A 601 -28.29 25.43 18.16
N LYS A 602 -27.48 25.87 19.13
CA LYS A 602 -27.34 27.28 19.55
C LYS A 602 -26.05 27.88 18.99
N SER A 603 -26.15 29.09 18.44
CA SER A 603 -24.99 29.82 17.91
C SER A 603 -23.97 30.12 19.02
N LEU A 604 -22.71 29.71 18.81
CA LEU A 604 -21.60 29.96 19.74
C LEU A 604 -20.69 31.09 19.23
N TRP A 605 -20.43 31.13 17.93
CA TRP A 605 -19.65 32.16 17.25
C TRP A 605 -20.07 32.26 15.78
N THR A 606 -20.00 33.46 15.19
CA THR A 606 -20.48 33.72 13.82
C THR A 606 -19.54 34.60 13.04
N ASP A 607 -19.53 34.41 11.72
CA ASP A 607 -18.90 35.28 10.73
C ASP A 607 -17.41 35.57 10.99
N ILE A 608 -16.68 34.57 11.45
CA ILE A 608 -15.23 34.66 11.64
C ILE A 608 -14.53 34.61 10.26
N PRO A 609 -13.63 35.55 9.94
CA PRO A 609 -12.89 35.53 8.68
C PRO A 609 -11.90 34.35 8.59
N VAL A 610 -12.07 33.53 7.55
CA VAL A 610 -11.23 32.35 7.25
C VAL A 610 -10.74 32.41 5.79
N ASN A 611 -9.48 32.83 5.60
CA ASN A 611 -8.94 33.13 4.26
C ASN A 611 -8.13 31.98 3.63
N PHE A 612 -7.72 30.99 4.43
CA PHE A 612 -6.90 29.87 3.97
C PHE A 612 -7.15 28.65 4.85
N PRO A 613 -7.18 27.43 4.29
CA PRO A 613 -7.18 27.10 2.87
C PRO A 613 -8.54 27.37 2.20
N LYS A 614 -8.58 27.33 0.87
CA LYS A 614 -9.81 27.59 0.08
C LYS A 614 -10.72 26.37 -0.06
N ASN A 615 -10.14 25.18 0.05
CA ASN A 615 -10.81 23.91 -0.13
C ASN A 615 -10.10 22.82 0.68
N GLY A 616 -10.78 21.69 0.87
CA GLY A 616 -10.23 20.50 1.50
C GLY A 616 -11.34 19.61 2.06
N TRP A 617 -10.95 18.52 2.70
CA TRP A 617 -11.86 17.53 3.29
C TRP A 617 -12.61 18.07 4.52
N ALA A 618 -13.66 17.35 4.91
CA ALA A 618 -14.19 17.39 6.27
C ALA A 618 -13.37 16.45 7.16
N ALA A 619 -13.41 16.66 8.48
CA ALA A 619 -12.70 15.81 9.43
C ALA A 619 -13.31 15.86 10.84
N ILE A 620 -13.01 14.83 11.61
CA ILE A 620 -13.27 14.71 13.05
C ILE A 620 -11.96 14.35 13.76
N GLY A 621 -11.84 14.64 15.06
CA GLY A 621 -10.67 14.22 15.82
C GLY A 621 -10.62 14.68 17.27
N THR A 622 -9.54 14.29 17.96
CA THR A 622 -9.32 14.54 19.39
C THR A 622 -8.08 15.40 19.64
N HIS A 623 -8.06 16.10 20.77
CA HIS A 623 -6.98 17.01 21.14
C HIS A 623 -5.65 16.30 21.38
N SER A 624 -5.65 15.09 21.93
CA SER A 624 -4.45 14.26 22.06
C SER A 624 -4.78 12.80 21.74
N PHE A 625 -3.86 11.87 21.99
CA PHE A 625 -4.17 10.43 21.93
C PHE A 625 -5.02 10.07 23.15
N GLU A 626 -6.33 10.30 23.04
CA GLU A 626 -7.31 10.16 24.10
C GLU A 626 -8.63 9.62 23.56
N PHE A 627 -9.39 8.91 24.40
CA PHE A 627 -10.68 8.38 24.01
C PHE A 627 -11.72 9.47 23.80
N ALA A 628 -12.46 9.36 22.70
CA ALA A 628 -13.64 10.16 22.41
C ALA A 628 -14.54 9.40 21.43
N GLN A 629 -15.84 9.64 21.51
CA GLN A 629 -16.83 9.05 20.60
C GLN A 629 -17.47 10.14 19.72
N PHE A 630 -17.88 9.72 18.54
CA PHE A 630 -18.49 10.52 17.49
C PHE A 630 -19.74 9.79 16.99
N ASP A 631 -20.81 10.53 16.74
CA ASP A 631 -22.07 9.97 16.26
C ASP A 631 -22.80 10.92 15.31
N ASN A 632 -23.76 10.40 14.54
CA ASN A 632 -24.64 11.15 13.65
C ASN A 632 -23.90 12.14 12.74
N PHE A 633 -22.80 11.69 12.12
CA PHE A 633 -22.01 12.52 11.24
C PHE A 633 -22.82 12.91 10.00
N HIS A 634 -22.80 14.20 9.66
CA HIS A 634 -23.46 14.75 8.48
C HIS A 634 -22.61 15.84 7.86
N VAL A 635 -22.48 15.83 6.53
CA VAL A 635 -21.83 16.89 5.78
C VAL A 635 -22.64 17.26 4.55
N GLU A 636 -22.85 18.56 4.36
CA GLU A 636 -23.35 19.16 3.13
C GLU A 636 -22.28 20.09 2.57
N ALA A 637 -21.93 19.92 1.31
CA ALA A 637 -20.83 20.67 0.72
C ALA A 637 -21.06 21.05 -0.75
N THR A 638 -20.52 22.20 -1.13
CA THR A 638 -20.50 22.73 -2.50
C THR A 638 -19.13 23.32 -2.84
N ARG A 639 -18.97 23.71 -4.11
CA ARG A 639 -17.76 24.35 -4.63
C ARG A 639 -17.82 25.87 -4.59
#